data_AF-A0A7C4GD94-F1
#
_entry.id   AF-A0A7C4GD94-F1
#
_cell.length_a   1.000
_cell.length_b   1.000
_cell.length_c   1.000
_cell.angle_alpha   90.00
_cell.angle_beta   90.00
_cell.angle_gamma   90.00
#
_symmetry.space_group_name_H-M   'P 1'
#
loop_
_entity.id
_entity.type
_entity.pdbx_description
1 polymer ?
#
loop_
_entity_poly.entity_id
_entity_poly.type
_entity_poly.pdbx_seq_one_letter_code
_entity_poly.pdbx_strand_id
1 'polypeptide(L)'
;MIITIVVLGINAFRNVPGVEPLVEYRMLLNGKEVAQKSGLFYKKDSTGTIRIEVPGQAYKGQALAFALTVNEYVRVFCDGIKIFEYQLPAKGHMNIWHRYFMVPVEGNITIEGSFRVLGGLEKTLYVGPVEEVAKFVERANMIEEYMFYFGTGFMIAIFMVSILLATGLAKREFTYAGLAVVFPVFTALDEMDVLLYPMLLWKKIAIFGAAGAIFFSFLFLKHVLKRPYFRFEKIYFVAYWFLFSLVMFARDLYTVRVHYSNFYLYSLVALLYMSYMLLRYSKTFVDRILTSGLAAVIMSALLSILAIVGFLKLEFMFFNIGQLAFGLTIAIYVMVKTIEAHKETLAMNEAITNLMNEQLTYIEKLKKWQEAVRELSKDTETDMEHVESVGRQLETSSKESLKKLDDLEKSLFEFRALVENLMSINSTVQQTMLEAGHLNKLIVDLSEENRDSLKYSSEVLNTLKSENERLSELFEKLSESVGGIKTVIWKIKDVARETNLLSLNASIEAARAGEFGKSFAVVATEIRNLSNDTSELADSIEQTLSSLLNYFENFARELKDFFNDLEEVVDRNSNLMSSMIGFSDNVEKMRAKFEDVIKNIEEQQIQLAKFDKSFSLVLGKVNDLKRSFEVVEDSKEEVFEIFESVRDKVEEIRRSFEEK
;
A
#
# COMPACT_ATOMS: atom_id res chain seq x y z
N MET A 1 26.74 59.47 32.18
CA MET A 1 25.82 59.13 33.28
C MET A 1 26.45 58.14 34.25
N ILE A 2 26.78 56.91 33.84
CA ILE A 2 27.40 55.90 34.73
C ILE A 2 28.74 56.37 35.31
N ILE A 3 29.64 56.92 34.49
CA ILE A 3 30.94 57.44 34.95
C ILE A 3 30.74 58.59 35.95
N THR A 4 29.77 59.48 35.70
CA THR A 4 29.43 60.57 36.61
C THR A 4 28.89 60.06 37.95
N ILE A 5 28.05 59.01 37.93
CA ILE A 5 27.52 58.35 39.13
C ILE A 5 28.65 57.66 39.91
N VAL A 6 29.56 56.99 39.22
CA VAL A 6 30.73 56.33 39.83
C VAL A 6 31.65 57.37 40.48
N VAL A 7 31.99 58.46 39.80
CA VAL A 7 32.83 59.54 40.35
C VAL A 7 32.17 60.22 41.56
N LEU A 8 30.85 60.49 41.50
CA LEU A 8 30.11 61.03 42.64
C LEU A 8 30.06 60.05 43.82
N GLY A 9 29.84 58.76 43.55
CA GLY A 9 29.84 57.70 44.56
C GLY A 9 31.20 57.53 45.24
N ILE A 10 32.30 57.62 44.48
CA ILE A 10 33.67 57.55 45.01
C ILE A 10 33.96 58.77 45.90
N ASN A 11 33.62 59.98 45.45
CA ASN A 11 33.80 61.18 46.28
C ASN A 11 32.95 61.13 47.56
N ALA A 12 31.73 60.60 47.49
CA ALA A 12 30.88 60.40 48.65
C ALA A 12 31.47 59.35 49.62
N PHE A 13 32.04 58.26 49.11
CA PHE A 13 32.69 57.23 49.92
C PHE A 13 33.94 57.77 50.64
N ARG A 14 34.73 58.63 49.97
CA ARG A 14 35.93 59.26 50.55
C ARG A 14 35.61 60.22 51.70
N ASN A 15 34.46 60.88 51.65
CA ASN A 15 34.11 61.93 52.61
C ASN A 15 33.84 61.32 53.99
N VAL A 16 34.52 61.82 55.02
CA VAL A 16 34.34 61.38 56.42
C VAL A 16 33.98 62.60 57.26
N PRO A 17 32.82 62.62 57.95
CA PRO A 17 32.40 63.75 58.79
C PRO A 17 33.43 64.05 59.89
N GLY A 18 33.78 65.33 60.09
CA GLY A 18 34.72 65.75 61.13
C GLY A 18 36.21 65.72 60.72
N VAL A 19 36.53 65.35 59.48
CA VAL A 19 37.87 65.49 58.89
C VAL A 19 37.86 66.69 57.94
N GLU A 20 38.64 67.72 58.27
CA GLU A 20 38.66 68.98 57.52
C GLU A 20 40.05 69.27 56.93
N PRO A 21 40.16 70.01 55.82
CA PRO A 21 41.44 70.45 55.29
C PRO A 21 42.19 71.30 56.32
N LEU A 22 43.45 71.00 56.58
CA LEU A 22 44.29 71.76 57.50
C LEU A 22 44.59 73.15 56.93
N VAL A 23 44.24 74.20 57.67
CA VAL A 23 44.35 75.60 57.23
C VAL A 23 45.62 76.28 57.73
N GLU A 24 46.13 75.93 58.92
CA GLU A 24 47.29 76.61 59.53
C GLU A 24 48.51 75.68 59.64
N TYR A 25 49.47 75.82 58.74
CA TYR A 25 50.79 75.16 58.81
C TYR A 25 51.86 75.96 58.06
N ARG A 26 53.12 75.98 58.51
CA ARG A 26 54.22 76.60 57.73
C ARG A 26 54.88 75.56 56.85
N MET A 27 55.17 75.92 55.60
CA MET A 27 55.91 75.06 54.69
C MET A 27 57.21 75.75 54.28
N LEU A 28 58.32 75.09 54.52
CA LEU A 28 59.68 75.55 54.23
C LEU A 28 60.26 74.64 53.16
N LEU A 29 60.72 75.22 52.05
CA LEU A 29 61.49 74.52 51.02
C LEU A 29 62.93 75.03 51.05
N ASN A 30 63.89 74.15 51.32
CA ASN A 30 65.30 74.51 51.53
C ASN A 30 65.49 75.63 52.58
N GLY A 31 64.66 75.61 53.63
CA GLY A 31 64.68 76.61 54.70
C GLY A 31 64.00 77.95 54.39
N LYS A 32 63.40 78.13 53.20
CA LYS A 32 62.60 79.33 52.86
C LYS A 32 61.11 79.03 52.89
N GLU A 33 60.34 79.93 53.50
CA GLU A 33 58.89 79.78 53.59
C GLU A 33 58.24 79.91 52.19
N VAL A 34 57.38 78.95 51.85
CA VAL A 34 56.63 78.89 50.59
C VAL A 34 55.13 78.84 50.88
N ALA A 35 54.33 79.35 49.94
CA ALA A 35 52.89 79.39 50.09
C ALA A 35 52.29 77.98 50.32
N GLN A 36 51.32 77.89 51.23
CA GLN A 36 50.56 76.69 51.60
C GLN A 36 49.63 76.21 50.46
N LYS A 37 50.20 75.78 49.33
CA LYS A 37 49.46 75.21 48.19
C LYS A 37 50.07 73.87 47.79
N SER A 38 49.21 72.93 47.42
CA SER A 38 49.64 71.67 46.81
C SER A 38 50.34 71.95 45.47
N GLY A 39 51.52 71.36 45.30
CA GLY A 39 52.39 71.63 44.16
C GLY A 39 53.71 70.87 44.27
N LEU A 40 54.15 70.34 43.14
CA LEU A 40 55.42 69.62 43.01
C LEU A 40 56.49 70.56 42.45
N PHE A 41 57.65 70.60 43.09
CA PHE A 41 58.78 71.42 42.67
C PHE A 41 59.76 70.54 41.88
N TYR A 42 60.13 70.98 40.66
CA TYR A 42 61.06 70.25 39.79
C TYR A 42 62.17 71.16 39.28
N LYS A 43 63.43 70.78 39.52
CA LYS A 43 64.61 71.48 38.97
C LYS A 43 65.77 70.49 38.75
N LYS A 44 66.47 70.65 37.63
CA LYS A 44 67.56 69.76 37.19
C LYS A 44 68.76 69.91 38.12
N ASP A 45 69.32 68.78 38.59
CA ASP A 45 70.51 68.67 39.44
C ASP A 45 70.46 69.36 40.83
N SER A 46 69.26 69.58 41.37
CA SER A 46 69.07 70.07 42.75
C SER A 46 68.59 68.97 43.70
N THR A 47 69.26 68.84 44.85
CA THR A 47 68.72 68.24 46.07
C THR A 47 67.96 69.30 46.86
N GLY A 48 66.91 68.91 47.57
CA GLY A 48 66.18 69.82 48.42
C GLY A 48 65.48 69.15 49.59
N THR A 49 65.26 69.91 50.65
CA THR A 49 64.51 69.49 51.82
C THR A 49 63.20 70.27 51.90
N ILE A 50 62.12 69.54 52.17
CA ILE A 50 60.81 70.11 52.51
C ILE A 50 60.61 69.91 54.01
N ARG A 51 60.22 70.97 54.72
CA ARG A 51 59.83 70.91 56.13
C ARG A 51 58.44 71.54 56.26
N ILE A 52 57.52 70.81 56.87
CA ILE A 52 56.16 71.25 57.17
C ILE A 52 56.02 71.31 58.69
N GLU A 53 55.71 72.48 59.21
CA GLU A 53 55.55 72.74 60.65
C GLU A 53 54.07 72.99 60.94
N VAL A 54 53.48 72.13 61.76
CA VAL A 54 52.07 72.18 62.16
C VAL A 54 52.00 72.53 63.65
N PRO A 55 51.31 73.63 64.03
CA PRO A 55 51.19 74.04 65.43
C PRO A 55 50.30 73.07 66.21
N GLY A 56 50.85 72.43 67.24
CA GLY A 56 50.19 71.36 67.97
C GLY A 56 49.11 71.79 68.96
N GLN A 57 49.18 73.02 69.49
CA GLN A 57 48.23 73.51 70.50
C GLN A 57 46.79 73.57 69.99
N ALA A 58 46.59 73.89 68.71
CA ALA A 58 45.26 74.05 68.11
C ALA A 58 44.58 72.71 67.80
N TYR A 59 45.34 71.64 67.63
CA TYR A 59 44.86 70.33 67.16
C TYR A 59 45.20 69.21 68.15
N LYS A 60 45.48 69.54 69.42
CA LYS A 60 45.91 68.56 70.41
C LYS A 60 44.83 67.50 70.66
N GLY A 61 45.20 66.22 70.55
CA GLY A 61 44.29 65.08 70.67
C GLY A 61 43.57 64.69 69.36
N GLN A 62 43.84 65.41 68.27
CA GLN A 62 43.42 65.04 66.91
C GLN A 62 44.54 64.28 66.19
N ALA A 63 44.30 63.87 64.95
CA ALA A 63 45.31 63.31 64.07
C ALA A 63 45.40 64.12 62.76
N LEU A 64 46.60 64.12 62.19
CA LEU A 64 46.93 64.71 60.91
C LEU A 64 47.06 63.61 59.85
N ALA A 65 46.31 63.75 58.75
CA ALA A 65 46.54 63.01 57.53
C ALA A 65 47.37 63.85 56.55
N PHE A 66 48.50 63.30 56.12
CA PHE A 66 49.40 63.96 55.15
C PHE A 66 49.85 63.01 54.05
N ALA A 67 50.16 63.57 52.88
CA ALA A 67 50.79 62.85 51.79
C ALA A 67 51.90 63.73 51.19
N LEU A 68 53.12 63.22 51.14
CA LEU A 68 54.30 63.97 50.76
C LEU A 68 55.07 63.25 49.65
N THR A 69 55.55 64.00 48.67
CA THR A 69 56.37 63.45 47.57
C THR A 69 57.83 63.74 47.86
N VAL A 70 58.56 62.72 48.31
CA VAL A 70 60.02 62.76 48.53
C VAL A 70 60.63 61.40 48.20
N ASN A 71 61.93 61.36 47.93
CA ASN A 71 62.58 60.15 47.41
C ASN A 71 63.94 59.80 48.05
N GLU A 72 64.36 60.52 49.11
CA GLU A 72 65.53 60.17 49.93
C GLU A 72 65.17 59.83 51.39
N TYR A 73 64.38 60.64 52.09
CA TYR A 73 63.85 60.29 53.43
C TYR A 73 62.58 61.08 53.77
N VAL A 74 61.78 60.55 54.69
CA VAL A 74 60.72 61.27 55.44
C VAL A 74 60.98 61.09 56.93
N ARG A 75 60.87 62.16 57.71
CA ARG A 75 60.96 62.14 59.16
C ARG A 75 59.80 62.96 59.73
N VAL A 76 59.21 62.49 60.82
CA VAL A 76 58.20 63.23 61.56
C VAL A 76 58.64 63.37 63.00
N PHE A 77 58.53 64.58 63.53
CA PHE A 77 58.89 64.95 64.89
C PHE A 77 57.66 65.52 65.61
N CYS A 78 57.53 65.25 66.91
CA CYS A 78 56.55 65.84 67.81
C CYS A 78 57.31 66.51 68.96
N ASP A 79 57.12 67.81 69.16
CA ASP A 79 57.86 68.63 70.16
C ASP A 79 59.39 68.40 70.13
N GLY A 80 59.95 68.23 68.93
CA GLY A 80 61.37 67.97 68.69
C GLY A 80 61.81 66.52 68.86
N ILE A 81 60.96 65.62 69.37
CA ILE A 81 61.23 64.19 69.48
C ILE A 81 60.83 63.50 68.18
N LYS A 82 61.74 62.73 67.59
CA LYS A 82 61.46 61.98 66.35
C LYS A 82 60.51 60.83 66.64
N ILE A 83 59.32 60.87 66.06
CA ILE A 83 58.27 59.83 66.23
C ILE A 83 58.19 58.88 65.04
N PHE A 84 58.68 59.31 63.86
CA PHE A 84 58.70 58.48 62.65
C PHE A 84 59.93 58.82 61.82
N GLU A 85 60.63 57.81 61.33
CA GLU A 85 61.68 57.96 60.33
C GLU A 85 61.55 56.87 59.29
N TYR A 86 61.59 57.28 58.04
CA TYR A 86 61.68 56.38 56.91
C TYR A 86 62.76 56.87 55.97
N GLN A 87 63.87 56.14 55.90
CA GLN A 87 64.99 56.46 55.02
C GLN A 87 64.91 55.57 53.77
N LEU A 88 64.81 56.20 52.61
CA LEU A 88 64.70 55.46 51.35
C LEU A 88 66.07 54.93 50.92
N PRO A 89 66.15 53.69 50.39
CA PRO A 89 67.41 53.09 49.97
C PRO A 89 68.06 53.88 48.82
N ALA A 90 69.39 54.01 48.84
CA ALA A 90 70.18 54.83 47.90
C ALA A 90 70.04 54.43 46.40
N LYS A 91 69.41 53.29 46.10
CA LYS A 91 69.08 52.80 44.75
C LYS A 91 67.61 52.35 44.63
N GLY A 92 66.70 52.94 45.39
CA GLY A 92 65.28 52.59 45.35
C GLY A 92 64.41 53.77 45.77
N HIS A 93 63.72 54.37 44.81
CA HIS A 93 62.67 55.35 45.08
C HIS A 93 61.40 54.58 45.44
N MET A 94 61.05 54.51 46.72
CA MET A 94 59.70 54.17 47.13
C MET A 94 58.82 55.36 46.74
N ASN A 95 57.91 55.13 45.79
CA ASN A 95 56.89 56.10 45.45
C ASN A 95 55.85 56.10 46.57
N ILE A 96 56.01 56.96 47.57
CA ILE A 96 54.97 57.19 48.58
C ILE A 96 53.78 58.00 48.02
N TRP A 97 53.64 58.06 46.70
CA TRP A 97 53.11 59.23 45.99
C TRP A 97 51.60 59.43 46.21
N HIS A 98 50.84 58.40 46.57
CA HIS A 98 49.37 58.49 46.57
C HIS A 98 48.72 58.11 47.91
N ARG A 99 49.49 57.71 48.92
CA ARG A 99 48.94 57.30 50.21
C ARG A 99 48.91 58.44 51.22
N TYR A 100 47.81 58.54 51.96
CA TYR A 100 47.80 59.33 53.17
C TYR A 100 48.45 58.55 54.33
N PHE A 101 49.22 59.25 55.13
CA PHE A 101 49.76 58.80 56.40
C PHE A 101 49.09 59.56 57.53
N MET A 102 48.85 58.86 58.62
CA MET A 102 48.25 59.42 59.81
C MET A 102 49.29 59.61 60.91
N VAL A 103 49.28 60.76 61.56
CA VAL A 103 50.11 61.06 62.73
C VAL A 103 49.24 61.69 63.82
N PRO A 104 49.22 61.15 65.05
CA PRO A 104 48.53 61.80 66.16
C PRO A 104 49.21 63.12 66.53
N VAL A 105 48.42 64.15 66.81
CA VAL A 105 48.89 65.49 67.18
C VAL A 105 48.85 65.63 68.70
N GLU A 106 49.98 65.32 69.35
CA GLU A 106 50.14 65.48 70.81
C GLU A 106 50.86 66.78 71.21
N GLY A 107 51.58 67.37 70.25
CA GLY A 107 52.43 68.55 70.35
C GLY A 107 52.71 69.14 68.97
N ASN A 108 53.68 70.06 68.85
CA ASN A 108 54.04 70.66 67.56
C ASN A 108 54.63 69.60 66.63
N ILE A 109 53.98 69.38 65.48
CA ILE A 109 54.41 68.37 64.51
C ILE A 109 55.30 69.00 63.46
N THR A 110 56.48 68.44 63.24
CA THR A 110 57.37 68.82 62.13
C THR A 110 57.59 67.63 61.22
N ILE A 111 57.18 67.74 59.96
CA ILE A 111 57.40 66.73 58.92
C ILE A 111 58.53 67.21 58.02
N GLU A 112 59.62 66.47 57.97
CA GLU A 112 60.74 66.72 57.07
C GLU A 112 60.81 65.65 55.98
N GLY A 113 61.21 66.04 54.78
CA GLY A 113 61.64 65.07 53.79
C GLY A 113 62.68 65.62 52.84
N SER A 114 63.49 64.74 52.26
CA SER A 114 64.52 65.09 51.28
C SER A 114 64.23 64.45 49.94
N PHE A 115 64.48 65.22 48.88
CA PHE A 115 64.29 64.76 47.51
C PHE A 115 65.42 65.18 46.58
N ARG A 116 65.67 64.32 45.60
CA ARG A 116 66.51 64.58 44.42
C ARG A 116 65.60 64.67 43.20
N VAL A 117 65.72 65.77 42.45
CA VAL A 117 64.98 66.04 41.21
C VAL A 117 63.51 66.49 41.38
N LEU A 118 62.67 65.79 42.16
CA LEU A 118 61.25 66.12 42.35
C LEU A 118 60.80 65.95 43.80
N GLY A 119 60.18 66.97 44.38
CA GLY A 119 59.49 66.83 45.67
C GLY A 119 58.57 68.00 45.99
N GLY A 120 57.63 67.79 46.90
CA GLY A 120 56.59 68.76 47.23
C GLY A 120 55.42 68.16 47.99
N LEU A 121 54.42 69.00 48.27
CA LEU A 121 53.17 68.60 48.90
C LEU A 121 52.15 68.28 47.80
N GLU A 122 51.85 67.01 47.58
CA GLU A 122 51.02 66.57 46.44
C GLU A 122 49.52 66.62 46.74
N LYS A 123 49.11 66.34 47.99
CA LYS A 123 47.71 66.35 48.41
C LYS A 123 47.51 67.28 49.60
N THR A 124 46.30 67.80 49.73
CA THR A 124 45.90 68.64 50.87
C THR A 124 46.08 67.89 52.18
N LEU A 125 46.60 68.56 53.20
CA LEU A 125 46.69 68.04 54.56
C LEU A 125 45.29 68.05 55.18
N TYR A 126 44.93 67.01 55.94
CA TYR A 126 43.63 66.95 56.64
C TYR A 126 43.84 66.73 58.13
N VAL A 127 42.95 67.28 58.96
CA VAL A 127 42.99 67.14 60.41
C VAL A 127 41.60 66.80 60.95
N GLY A 128 41.54 66.04 62.03
CA GLY A 128 40.29 65.65 62.66
C GLY A 128 40.47 64.62 63.78
N PRO A 129 39.39 64.11 64.38
CA PRO A 129 39.46 63.08 65.42
C PRO A 129 40.25 61.85 64.94
N VAL A 130 41.05 61.26 65.83
CA VAL A 130 41.96 60.13 65.53
C VAL A 130 41.23 59.01 64.76
N GLU A 131 40.07 58.56 65.25
CA GLU A 131 39.30 57.49 64.58
C GLU A 131 38.76 57.90 63.20
N GLU A 132 38.32 59.14 63.02
CA GLU A 132 37.74 59.60 61.75
C GLU A 132 38.83 59.85 60.70
N VAL A 133 40.00 60.35 61.10
CA VAL A 133 41.15 60.48 60.22
C VAL A 133 41.68 59.10 59.83
N ALA A 134 41.71 58.13 60.74
CA ALA A 134 42.06 56.74 60.40
C ALA A 134 41.11 56.18 59.32
N LYS A 135 39.80 56.35 59.49
CA LYS A 135 38.79 55.96 58.48
C LYS A 135 38.99 56.69 57.16
N PHE A 136 39.29 58.00 57.18
CA PHE A 136 39.55 58.77 55.97
C PHE A 136 40.78 58.24 55.23
N VAL A 137 41.89 58.01 55.94
CA VAL A 137 43.13 57.48 55.37
C VAL A 137 42.89 56.09 54.78
N GLU A 138 42.19 55.22 55.50
CA GLU A 138 41.85 53.88 55.04
C GLU A 138 40.97 53.94 53.77
N ARG A 139 39.87 54.69 53.79
CA ARG A 139 38.97 54.83 52.63
C ARG A 139 39.64 55.49 51.43
N ALA A 140 40.42 56.55 51.66
CA ALA A 140 41.14 57.24 50.60
C ALA A 140 42.18 56.33 49.95
N ASN A 141 42.90 55.53 50.74
CA ASN A 141 43.87 54.57 50.20
C ASN A 141 43.16 53.37 49.52
N MET A 142 42.04 52.88 50.06
CA MET A 142 41.22 51.82 49.46
C MET A 142 40.63 52.22 48.10
N ILE A 143 40.08 53.44 47.96
CA ILE A 143 39.53 53.91 46.69
C ILE A 143 40.57 53.81 45.58
N GLU A 144 41.79 54.28 45.85
CA GLU A 144 42.89 54.29 44.88
C GLU A 144 43.27 52.84 44.50
N GLU A 145 43.30 51.94 45.47
CA GLU A 145 43.61 50.52 45.25
C GLU A 145 42.51 49.77 44.48
N TYR A 146 41.23 49.95 44.83
CA TYR A 146 40.13 49.20 44.22
C TYR A 146 39.66 49.75 42.87
N MET A 147 39.70 51.06 42.64
CA MET A 147 39.37 51.63 41.32
C MET A 147 40.27 51.06 40.22
N PHE A 148 41.53 50.85 40.56
CA PHE A 148 42.50 50.22 39.70
C PHE A 148 42.11 48.77 39.34
N TYR A 149 41.85 47.93 40.34
CA TYR A 149 41.50 46.51 40.12
C TYR A 149 40.19 46.36 39.36
N PHE A 150 39.22 47.26 39.60
CA PHE A 150 37.96 47.25 38.88
C PHE A 150 38.14 47.57 37.39
N GLY A 151 38.90 48.61 37.06
CA GLY A 151 39.17 49.00 35.67
C GLY A 151 39.99 47.95 34.91
N THR A 152 41.08 47.45 35.51
CA THR A 152 41.93 46.45 34.88
C THR A 152 41.28 45.07 34.77
N GLY A 153 40.57 44.63 35.82
CA GLY A 153 39.80 43.39 35.79
C GLY A 153 38.71 43.38 34.72
N PHE A 154 38.01 44.50 34.54
CA PHE A 154 37.01 44.66 33.48
C PHE A 154 37.61 44.53 32.07
N MET A 155 38.77 45.17 31.84
CA MET A 155 39.46 45.12 30.54
C MET A 155 39.98 43.70 30.22
N ILE A 156 40.48 42.98 31.22
CA ILE A 156 40.92 41.58 31.07
C ILE A 156 39.74 40.64 30.80
N ALA A 157 38.59 40.85 31.46
CA ALA A 157 37.39 40.05 31.20
C ALA A 157 36.88 40.22 29.76
N ILE A 158 36.82 41.47 29.26
CA ILE A 158 36.45 41.75 27.86
C ILE A 158 37.45 41.10 26.90
N PHE A 159 38.74 41.12 27.22
CA PHE A 159 39.77 40.47 26.43
C PHE A 159 39.55 38.95 26.32
N MET A 160 39.29 38.26 27.44
CA MET A 160 39.02 36.83 27.42
C MET A 160 37.79 36.49 26.58
N VAL A 161 36.69 37.22 26.77
CA VAL A 161 35.45 37.02 25.98
C VAL A 161 35.71 37.25 24.50
N SER A 162 36.46 38.30 24.15
CA SER A 162 36.79 38.62 22.77
C SER A 162 37.68 37.54 22.12
N ILE A 163 38.61 36.94 22.87
CA ILE A 163 39.44 35.82 22.36
C ILE A 163 38.60 34.56 22.17
N LEU A 164 37.76 34.20 23.15
CA LEU A 164 36.90 33.01 23.05
C LEU A 164 35.96 33.11 21.85
N LEU A 165 35.46 34.31 21.54
CA LEU A 165 34.64 34.54 20.36
C LEU A 165 35.46 34.55 19.07
N ALA A 166 36.70 35.04 19.10
CA ALA A 166 37.58 34.95 17.94
C ALA A 166 37.89 33.50 17.57
N THR A 167 38.12 32.63 18.56
CA THR A 167 38.35 31.19 18.33
C THR A 167 37.07 30.48 17.92
N GLY A 168 35.96 30.73 18.64
CA GLY A 168 34.67 30.08 18.37
C GLY A 168 34.04 30.48 17.03
N LEU A 169 34.21 31.72 16.58
CA LEU A 169 33.63 32.22 15.33
C LEU A 169 34.65 32.33 14.17
N ALA A 170 35.92 31.96 14.40
CA ALA A 170 37.02 32.08 13.43
C ALA A 170 37.17 33.48 12.80
N LYS A 171 36.79 34.54 13.51
CA LYS A 171 36.78 35.93 13.03
C LYS A 171 37.84 36.78 13.71
N ARG A 172 38.79 37.28 12.92
CA ARG A 172 39.95 38.07 13.40
C ARG A 172 39.59 39.43 14.01
N GLU A 173 38.43 39.99 13.65
CA GLU A 173 37.95 41.25 14.23
C GLU A 173 37.81 41.16 15.75
N PHE A 174 37.36 40.03 16.30
CA PHE A 174 37.27 39.84 17.75
C PHE A 174 38.65 39.76 18.43
N THR A 175 39.66 39.21 17.75
CA THR A 175 41.04 39.23 18.26
C THR A 175 41.58 40.66 18.36
N TYR A 176 41.37 41.47 17.33
CA TYR A 176 41.82 42.87 17.34
C TYR A 176 41.05 43.72 18.35
N ALA A 177 39.75 43.49 18.50
CA ALA A 177 38.94 44.09 19.56
C ALA A 177 39.50 43.76 20.94
N GLY A 178 39.73 42.48 21.23
CA GLY A 178 40.32 42.07 22.50
C GLY A 178 41.66 42.76 22.76
N LEU A 179 42.58 42.74 21.77
CA LEU A 179 43.89 43.37 21.92
C LEU A 179 43.78 44.89 22.12
N ALA A 180 42.89 45.57 21.40
CA ALA A 180 42.66 47.01 21.59
C ALA A 180 42.21 47.35 23.03
N VAL A 181 41.46 46.44 23.66
CA VAL A 181 40.93 46.61 25.03
C VAL A 181 41.93 46.20 26.11
N VAL A 182 42.79 45.19 25.89
CA VAL A 182 43.74 44.76 26.93
C VAL A 182 44.99 45.64 27.01
N PHE A 183 45.41 46.25 25.90
CA PHE A 183 46.64 47.04 25.86
C PHE A 183 46.66 48.26 26.83
N PRO A 184 45.53 48.95 27.07
CA PRO A 184 45.39 49.92 28.17
C PRO A 184 45.67 49.37 29.58
N VAL A 185 45.66 48.06 29.81
CA VAL A 185 46.10 47.51 31.10
C VAL A 185 47.59 47.84 31.33
N PHE A 186 48.41 47.84 30.28
CA PHE A 186 49.82 48.23 30.39
C PHE A 186 50.01 49.72 30.70
N THR A 187 49.10 50.61 30.27
CA THR A 187 49.12 52.02 30.72
C THR A 187 48.80 52.13 32.20
N ALA A 188 47.85 51.32 32.68
CA ALA A 188 47.48 51.29 34.09
C ALA A 188 48.64 50.77 34.98
N LEU A 189 49.48 49.85 34.50
CA LEU A 189 50.63 49.33 35.27
C LEU A 189 51.66 50.40 35.69
N ASP A 190 51.78 51.52 34.97
CA ASP A 190 52.63 52.64 35.37
C ASP A 190 52.08 53.41 36.58
N GLU A 191 50.77 53.33 36.86
CA GLU A 191 50.16 53.88 38.08
C GLU A 191 50.34 52.96 39.29
N MET A 192 50.62 51.67 39.08
CA MET A 192 50.59 50.68 40.16
C MET A 192 51.80 50.70 41.10
N ASP A 193 52.98 51.18 40.69
CA ASP A 193 54.23 51.02 41.46
C ASP A 193 54.44 49.60 42.05
N VAL A 194 53.81 48.57 41.44
CA VAL A 194 53.67 47.23 42.05
C VAL A 194 54.97 46.43 41.99
N LEU A 195 56.01 46.92 41.30
CA LEU A 195 57.33 46.30 41.24
C LEU A 195 58.42 47.38 41.27
N LEU A 196 59.08 47.49 42.42
CA LEU A 196 60.24 48.37 42.67
C LEU A 196 61.33 48.17 41.61
N TYR A 197 61.69 49.25 40.92
CA TYR A 197 62.83 49.43 40.00
C TYR A 197 62.82 48.61 38.69
N PRO A 198 63.08 49.21 37.51
CA PRO A 198 63.37 50.63 37.23
C PRO A 198 62.15 51.42 36.67
N MET A 199 61.86 52.60 37.26
CA MET A 199 60.78 53.54 36.89
C MET A 199 60.76 53.92 35.40
N LEU A 200 61.94 53.97 34.76
CA LEU A 200 62.07 54.26 33.33
C LEU A 200 61.41 53.17 32.44
N LEU A 201 61.47 51.91 32.88
CA LEU A 201 60.88 50.78 32.15
C LEU A 201 59.36 50.80 32.22
N TRP A 202 58.78 51.13 33.39
CA TRP A 202 57.33 51.23 33.57
C TRP A 202 56.71 52.33 32.73
N LYS A 203 57.33 53.51 32.67
CA LYS A 203 56.90 54.59 31.76
C LYS A 203 56.91 54.14 30.30
N LYS A 204 57.93 53.39 29.89
CA LYS A 204 58.02 52.82 28.54
C LYS A 204 56.93 51.79 28.26
N ILE A 205 56.64 50.91 29.21
CA ILE A 205 55.56 49.90 29.13
C ILE A 205 54.19 50.57 29.04
N ALA A 206 53.95 51.64 29.79
CA ALA A 206 52.70 52.38 29.67
C ALA A 206 52.56 53.02 28.29
N ILE A 207 53.60 53.69 27.78
CA ILE A 207 53.54 54.27 26.44
C ILE A 207 53.36 53.17 25.38
N PHE A 208 53.95 51.99 25.58
CA PHE A 208 53.70 50.82 24.73
C PHE A 208 52.24 50.38 24.76
N GLY A 209 51.62 50.34 25.95
CA GLY A 209 50.20 50.07 26.12
C GLY A 209 49.33 51.03 25.32
N ALA A 210 49.56 52.33 25.44
CA ALA A 210 48.84 53.35 24.68
C ALA A 210 49.07 53.19 23.16
N ALA A 211 50.32 52.95 22.76
CA ALA A 211 50.71 52.79 21.36
C ALA A 211 49.99 51.59 20.71
N GLY A 212 50.00 50.45 21.40
CA GLY A 212 49.35 49.23 20.95
C GLY A 212 47.82 49.34 20.97
N ALA A 213 47.24 49.98 21.98
CA ALA A 213 45.79 50.21 22.02
C ALA A 213 45.30 50.95 20.77
N ILE A 214 45.97 52.03 20.38
CA ILE A 214 45.64 52.80 19.16
C ILE A 214 45.82 51.95 17.91
N PHE A 215 46.93 51.20 17.81
CA PHE A 215 47.21 50.34 16.66
C PHE A 215 46.18 49.22 16.48
N PHE A 216 45.83 48.50 17.55
CA PHE A 216 44.84 47.43 17.48
C PHE A 216 43.42 47.98 17.29
N SER A 217 43.11 49.17 17.82
CA SER A 217 41.87 49.87 17.52
C SER A 217 41.72 50.14 16.03
N PHE A 218 42.79 50.58 15.36
CA PHE A 218 42.80 50.78 13.91
C PHE A 218 42.56 49.46 13.16
N LEU A 219 43.25 48.38 13.53
CA LEU A 219 43.09 47.07 12.88
C LEU A 219 41.68 46.51 13.07
N PHE A 220 41.13 46.63 14.27
CA PHE A 220 39.75 46.26 14.57
C PHE A 220 38.77 47.02 13.68
N LEU A 221 38.90 48.34 13.68
CA LEU A 221 38.03 49.22 12.91
C LEU A 221 38.04 48.93 11.41
N LYS A 222 39.24 48.66 10.88
CA LYS A 222 39.41 48.27 9.48
C LYS A 222 38.63 47.00 9.13
N HIS A 223 38.65 45.99 10.00
CA HIS A 223 37.96 44.72 9.76
C HIS A 223 36.46 44.86 9.90
N VAL A 224 35.99 45.58 10.92
CA VAL A 224 34.56 45.88 11.11
C VAL A 224 33.99 46.62 9.91
N LEU A 225 34.70 47.66 9.42
CA LEU A 225 34.30 48.44 8.25
C LEU A 225 34.58 47.73 6.91
N LYS A 226 35.17 46.53 6.92
CA LYS A 226 35.53 45.70 5.75
C LYS A 226 36.22 46.48 4.62
N ARG A 227 37.21 47.32 4.95
CA ARG A 227 37.92 48.21 4.00
C ARG A 227 39.34 47.70 3.66
N PRO A 228 39.83 47.89 2.42
CA PRO A 228 41.22 47.60 2.06
C PRO A 228 42.24 48.62 2.63
N TYR A 229 43.51 48.23 2.73
CA TYR A 229 44.61 49.12 3.17
C TYR A 229 44.92 50.19 2.12
N PHE A 230 45.06 51.44 2.56
CA PHE A 230 45.62 52.50 1.71
C PHE A 230 47.15 52.54 1.86
N ARG A 231 47.88 52.85 0.78
CA ARG A 231 49.36 52.85 0.79
C ARG A 231 49.92 53.80 1.87
N PHE A 232 49.29 54.96 2.07
CA PHE A 232 49.72 55.90 3.10
C PHE A 232 49.57 55.38 4.53
N GLU A 233 48.55 54.55 4.81
CA GLU A 233 48.32 54.00 6.17
C GLU A 233 49.46 53.06 6.57
N LYS A 234 49.97 52.25 5.63
CA LYS A 234 51.12 51.38 5.89
C LYS A 234 52.38 52.19 6.20
N ILE A 235 52.66 53.23 5.42
CA ILE A 235 53.80 54.13 5.63
C ILE A 235 53.66 54.85 6.97
N TYR A 236 52.46 55.32 7.28
CA TYR A 236 52.14 56.03 8.50
C TYR A 236 52.42 55.18 9.75
N PHE A 237 51.94 53.92 9.78
CA PHE A 237 52.18 53.05 10.94
C PHE A 237 53.63 52.59 11.07
N VAL A 238 54.39 52.53 9.97
CA VAL A 238 55.86 52.34 10.04
C VAL A 238 56.51 53.55 10.72
N ALA A 239 56.16 54.78 10.32
CA ALA A 239 56.65 56.00 10.96
C ALA A 239 56.20 56.11 12.43
N TYR A 240 54.96 55.71 12.74
CA TYR A 240 54.40 55.68 14.08
C TYR A 240 55.21 54.79 15.03
N TRP A 241 55.50 53.54 14.62
CA TRP A 241 56.31 52.62 15.40
C TRP A 241 57.80 53.05 15.46
N PHE A 242 58.32 53.70 14.42
CA PHE A 242 59.66 54.29 14.44
C PHE A 242 59.76 55.41 15.49
N LEU A 243 58.82 56.35 15.51
CA LEU A 243 58.78 57.42 16.51
C LEU A 243 58.61 56.86 17.93
N PHE A 244 57.78 55.83 18.10
CA PHE A 244 57.65 55.12 19.37
C PHE A 244 59.00 54.48 19.81
N SER A 245 59.77 53.91 18.89
CA SER A 245 61.06 53.28 19.22
C SER A 245 62.05 54.27 19.85
N LEU A 246 62.02 55.55 19.47
CA LEU A 246 62.83 56.59 20.09
C LEU A 246 62.51 56.76 21.59
N VAL A 247 61.23 56.61 21.96
CA VAL A 247 60.80 56.60 23.38
C VAL A 247 61.39 55.38 24.11
N MET A 248 61.40 54.22 23.47
CA MET A 248 61.94 52.99 24.05
C MET A 248 63.46 53.04 24.26
N PHE A 249 64.21 53.72 23.40
CA PHE A 249 65.67 53.83 23.49
C PHE A 249 66.18 54.99 24.35
N ALA A 250 65.30 55.89 24.81
CA ALA A 250 65.69 56.98 25.70
C ALA A 250 66.34 56.48 27.01
N ARG A 251 67.48 57.06 27.39
CA ARG A 251 68.29 56.61 28.55
C ARG A 251 67.90 57.29 29.87
N ASP A 252 67.18 58.40 29.81
CA ASP A 252 66.75 59.19 30.96
C ASP A 252 65.29 59.67 30.80
N LEU A 253 64.68 60.07 31.92
CA LEU A 253 63.29 60.52 32.00
C LEU A 253 63.00 61.80 31.20
N TYR A 254 63.99 62.68 31.04
CA TYR A 254 63.84 63.91 30.28
C TYR A 254 63.74 63.61 28.77
N THR A 255 64.62 62.74 28.28
CA THR A 255 64.65 62.26 26.90
C THR A 255 63.38 61.46 26.57
N VAL A 256 62.87 60.65 27.51
CA VAL A 256 61.55 59.99 27.38
C VAL A 256 60.44 61.03 27.20
N ARG A 257 60.41 62.11 27.99
CA ARG A 257 59.37 63.14 27.91
C ARG A 257 59.34 63.83 26.54
N VAL A 258 60.52 64.17 26.00
CA VAL A 258 60.64 64.84 24.69
C VAL A 258 60.17 63.91 23.56
N HIS A 259 60.67 62.68 23.51
CA HIS A 259 60.25 61.73 22.48
C HIS A 259 58.77 61.34 22.63
N TYR A 260 58.27 61.22 23.86
CA TYR A 260 56.88 60.94 24.14
C TYR A 260 55.96 62.06 23.62
N SER A 261 56.32 63.34 23.84
CA SER A 261 55.54 64.46 23.33
C SER A 261 55.42 64.43 21.80
N ASN A 262 56.51 64.12 21.10
CA ASN A 262 56.51 63.95 19.64
C ASN A 262 55.68 62.73 19.18
N PHE A 263 55.83 61.60 19.86
CA PHE A 263 55.04 60.39 19.59
C PHE A 263 53.54 60.61 19.86
N TYR A 264 53.21 61.36 20.90
CA TYR A 264 51.84 61.69 21.28
C TYR A 264 51.14 62.55 20.22
N LEU A 265 51.83 63.56 19.67
CA LEU A 265 51.30 64.36 18.56
C LEU A 265 51.00 63.51 17.32
N TYR A 266 51.88 62.54 17.02
CA TYR A 266 51.65 61.57 15.95
C TYR A 266 50.48 60.62 16.29
N SER A 267 50.30 60.27 17.55
CA SER A 267 49.18 59.42 17.99
C SER A 267 47.83 60.13 17.85
N LEU A 268 47.78 61.45 18.05
CA LEU A 268 46.59 62.25 17.82
C LEU A 268 46.14 62.22 16.36
N VAL A 269 47.08 62.32 15.41
CA VAL A 269 46.76 62.24 13.98
C VAL A 269 46.17 60.86 13.62
N ALA A 270 46.64 59.79 14.25
CA ALA A 270 46.10 58.44 14.06
C ALA A 270 44.65 58.33 14.56
N LEU A 271 44.37 58.92 15.73
CA LEU A 271 43.03 58.97 16.31
C LEU A 271 42.07 59.79 15.44
N LEU A 272 42.46 60.99 15.00
CA LEU A 272 41.67 61.82 14.09
C LEU A 272 41.36 61.10 12.77
N TYR A 273 42.35 60.37 12.23
CA TYR A 273 42.16 59.58 11.02
C TYR A 273 41.17 58.41 11.23
N MET A 274 41.23 57.71 12.37
CA MET A 274 40.24 56.67 12.71
C MET A 274 38.83 57.26 12.86
N SER A 275 38.70 58.48 13.39
CA SER A 275 37.40 59.16 13.48
C SER A 275 36.83 59.50 12.12
N TYR A 276 37.69 59.99 11.22
CA TYR A 276 37.33 60.16 9.83
C TYR A 276 36.86 58.85 9.17
N MET A 277 37.57 57.73 9.40
CA MET A 277 37.16 56.42 8.87
C MET A 277 35.77 56.01 9.37
N LEU A 278 35.52 56.17 10.66
CA LEU A 278 34.24 55.84 11.27
C LEU A 278 33.10 56.69 10.72
N LEU A 279 33.26 58.01 10.66
CA LEU A 279 32.25 58.92 10.15
C LEU A 279 31.93 58.67 8.67
N ARG A 280 32.93 58.31 7.86
CA ARG A 280 32.76 58.10 6.42
C ARG A 280 32.16 56.74 6.05
N TYR A 281 32.47 55.69 6.81
CA TYR A 281 32.16 54.31 6.42
C TYR A 281 31.14 53.59 7.34
N SER A 282 30.71 54.23 8.44
CA SER A 282 29.65 53.71 9.30
C SER A 282 28.33 53.57 8.53
N LYS A 283 27.76 52.35 8.47
CA LYS A 283 26.46 52.09 7.82
C LYS A 283 25.42 51.58 8.81
N THR A 284 25.82 50.76 9.76
CA THR A 284 24.93 50.11 10.72
C THR A 284 24.80 50.93 12.00
N PHE A 285 23.72 50.71 12.76
CA PHE A 285 23.57 51.28 14.10
C PHE A 285 24.77 50.95 15.00
N VAL A 286 25.26 49.72 14.88
CA VAL A 286 26.43 49.21 15.60
C VAL A 286 27.71 50.00 15.25
N ASP A 287 27.92 50.33 13.96
CA ASP A 287 29.03 51.19 13.53
C ASP A 287 28.92 52.61 14.12
N ARG A 288 27.70 53.12 14.34
CA ARG A 288 27.49 54.44 14.97
C ARG A 288 27.85 54.42 16.46
N ILE A 289 27.57 53.34 17.17
CA ILE A 289 28.03 53.21 18.57
C ILE A 289 29.56 53.28 18.60
N LEU A 290 30.25 52.57 17.71
CA LEU A 290 31.71 52.64 17.56
C LEU A 290 32.23 54.07 17.31
N THR A 291 31.54 54.85 16.48
CA THR A 291 31.89 56.27 16.25
C THR A 291 31.86 57.11 17.53
N SER A 292 30.85 56.89 18.39
CA SER A 292 30.69 57.64 19.64
C SER A 292 31.77 57.32 20.67
N GLY A 293 32.18 56.06 20.78
CA GLY A 293 33.27 55.65 21.67
C GLY A 293 34.62 56.25 21.24
N LEU A 294 34.91 56.27 19.94
CA LEU A 294 36.16 56.84 19.43
C LEU A 294 36.19 58.38 19.56
N ALA A 295 35.04 59.04 19.41
CA ALA A 295 34.92 60.48 19.68
C ALA A 295 35.24 60.81 21.15
N ALA A 296 34.85 59.96 22.11
CA ALA A 296 35.22 60.13 23.52
C ALA A 296 36.73 60.04 23.76
N VAL A 297 37.43 59.12 23.08
CA VAL A 297 38.91 59.00 23.13
C VAL A 297 39.60 60.23 22.55
N ILE A 298 39.07 60.79 21.46
CA ILE A 298 39.65 61.98 20.83
C ILE A 298 39.44 63.22 21.69
N MET A 299 38.22 63.38 22.22
CA MET A 299 37.91 64.45 23.16
C MET A 299 38.79 64.37 24.40
N SER A 300 39.03 63.18 24.93
CA SER A 300 39.95 63.03 26.05
C SER A 300 41.39 63.33 25.70
N ALA A 301 41.88 62.89 24.54
CA ALA A 301 43.23 63.21 24.06
C ALA A 301 43.41 64.72 23.81
N LEU A 302 42.39 65.42 23.28
CA LEU A 302 42.42 66.88 23.11
C LEU A 302 42.42 67.62 24.45
N LEU A 303 41.64 67.17 25.44
CA LEU A 303 41.66 67.70 26.80
C LEU A 303 43.02 67.49 27.47
N SER A 304 43.68 66.35 27.23
CA SER A 304 45.05 66.11 27.67
C SER A 304 46.04 67.11 27.07
N ILE A 305 45.87 67.56 25.82
CA ILE A 305 46.74 68.58 25.20
C ILE A 305 46.57 69.95 25.85
N LEU A 306 45.34 70.33 26.20
CA LEU A 306 45.08 71.57 26.95
C LEU A 306 45.72 71.53 28.34
N ALA A 307 45.79 70.35 28.96
CA ALA A 307 46.50 70.15 30.23
C ALA A 307 48.02 70.27 30.09
N ILE A 308 48.64 69.97 28.94
CA ILE A 308 50.09 70.14 28.72
C ILE A 308 50.54 71.61 28.85
N VAL A 309 49.63 72.57 28.65
CA VAL A 309 49.91 74.02 28.74
C VAL A 309 49.76 74.56 30.18
N GLY A 310 49.30 73.76 31.15
CA GLY A 310 49.09 74.18 32.54
C GLY A 310 49.49 73.12 33.57
N PHE A 311 50.16 73.53 34.64
CA PHE A 311 50.77 72.69 35.69
C PHE A 311 49.77 71.84 36.51
N LEU A 312 49.04 70.89 35.89
CA LEU A 312 48.08 69.98 36.54
C LEU A 312 48.19 68.56 35.96
N LYS A 313 48.33 67.57 36.84
CA LYS A 313 48.37 66.11 36.60
C LYS A 313 47.02 65.54 36.07
N LEU A 314 46.22 66.36 35.39
CA LEU A 314 44.97 65.97 34.73
C LEU A 314 45.20 65.32 33.35
N GLU A 315 46.45 65.26 32.88
CA GLU A 315 46.83 64.76 31.54
C GLU A 315 46.45 63.29 31.28
N PHE A 316 46.48 62.41 32.29
CA PHE A 316 46.33 60.95 32.10
C PHE A 316 44.95 60.39 32.50
N MET A 317 44.23 61.03 33.42
CA MET A 317 42.90 60.56 33.85
C MET A 317 41.88 60.61 32.71
N PHE A 318 41.85 61.69 31.92
CA PHE A 318 40.94 61.79 30.78
C PHE A 318 41.25 60.72 29.73
N PHE A 319 42.53 60.45 29.49
CA PHE A 319 42.96 59.41 28.55
C PHE A 319 42.43 58.03 28.93
N ASN A 320 42.57 57.63 30.20
CA ASN A 320 42.05 56.37 30.72
C ASN A 320 40.50 56.29 30.64
N ILE A 321 39.79 57.41 30.90
CA ILE A 321 38.32 57.49 30.76
C ILE A 321 37.88 57.31 29.30
N GLY A 322 38.58 57.95 28.36
CA GLY A 322 38.31 57.79 26.94
C GLY A 322 38.51 56.34 26.48
N GLN A 323 39.59 55.70 26.92
CA GLN A 323 39.86 54.29 26.61
C GLN A 323 38.83 53.34 27.21
N LEU A 324 38.34 53.61 28.43
CA LEU A 324 37.28 52.82 29.04
C LEU A 324 35.96 52.95 28.27
N ALA A 325 35.61 54.16 27.82
CA ALA A 325 34.43 54.39 26.97
C ALA A 325 34.53 53.64 25.63
N PHE A 326 35.73 53.60 25.04
CA PHE A 326 35.98 52.84 23.83
C PHE A 326 35.96 51.32 24.05
N GLY A 327 36.52 50.84 25.16
CA GLY A 327 36.47 49.42 25.54
C GLY A 327 35.05 48.93 25.80
N LEU A 328 34.23 49.73 26.48
CA LEU A 328 32.79 49.45 26.67
C LEU A 328 32.05 49.33 25.33
N THR A 329 32.41 50.21 24.37
CA THR A 329 31.81 50.22 23.04
C THR A 329 32.15 48.93 22.26
N ILE A 330 33.39 48.46 22.36
CA ILE A 330 33.81 47.18 21.79
C ILE A 330 33.05 46.02 22.44
N ALA A 331 32.86 46.03 23.76
CA ALA A 331 32.12 44.98 24.46
C ALA A 331 30.66 44.89 23.99
N ILE A 332 29.99 46.03 23.80
CA ILE A 332 28.62 46.09 23.26
C ILE A 332 28.59 45.53 21.83
N TYR A 333 29.55 45.92 20.99
CA TYR A 333 29.68 45.39 19.62
C TYR A 333 29.75 43.86 19.62
N VAL A 334 30.63 43.31 20.48
CA VAL A 334 30.84 41.88 20.60
C VAL A 334 29.55 41.17 21.02
N MET A 335 28.87 41.66 22.05
CA MET A 335 27.64 41.06 22.59
C MET A 335 26.51 40.96 21.55
N VAL A 336 26.28 42.04 20.78
CA VAL A 336 25.23 42.07 19.76
C VAL A 336 25.49 41.02 18.67
N LYS A 337 26.75 40.87 18.22
CA LYS A 337 27.10 39.89 17.21
C LYS A 337 26.99 38.45 17.70
N THR A 338 27.24 38.19 18.98
CA THR A 338 27.07 36.86 19.58
C THR A 338 25.59 36.42 19.57
N ILE A 339 24.66 37.34 19.83
CA ILE A 339 23.21 37.04 19.84
C ILE A 339 22.71 36.69 18.43
N GLU A 340 23.20 37.38 17.41
CA GLU A 340 22.83 37.13 16.02
C GLU A 340 23.27 35.73 15.55
N ALA A 341 24.49 35.31 15.91
CA ALA A 341 25.00 33.98 15.59
C ALA A 341 24.20 32.84 16.27
N HIS A 342 23.68 33.06 17.48
CA HIS A 342 22.89 32.05 18.19
C HIS A 342 21.51 31.80 17.55
N LYS A 343 20.89 32.82 16.96
CA LYS A 343 19.60 32.67 16.27
C LYS A 343 19.68 31.77 15.04
N GLU A 344 20.76 31.85 14.27
CA GLU A 344 20.93 31.02 13.06
C GLU A 344 21.11 29.53 13.41
N THR A 345 21.76 29.21 14.53
CA THR A 345 21.96 27.81 14.96
C THR A 345 20.68 27.09 15.39
N LEU A 346 19.68 27.81 15.89
CA LEU A 346 18.44 27.20 16.38
C LEU A 346 17.56 26.67 15.23
N ALA A 347 17.49 27.41 14.12
CA ALA A 347 16.69 27.03 12.95
C ALA A 347 17.23 25.77 12.24
N MET A 348 18.54 25.53 12.29
CA MET A 348 19.16 24.36 11.66
C MET A 348 18.85 23.06 12.40
N ASN A 349 18.71 23.10 13.72
CA ASN A 349 18.39 21.92 14.53
C ASN A 349 16.97 21.41 14.26
N GLU A 350 16.01 22.31 14.04
CA GLU A 350 14.62 21.96 13.74
C GLU A 350 14.50 21.22 12.40
N ALA A 351 15.29 21.60 11.38
CA ALA A 351 15.33 20.93 10.09
C ALA A 351 15.88 19.48 10.18
N ILE A 352 16.90 19.25 11.02
CA ILE A 352 17.48 17.92 11.21
C ILE A 352 16.47 16.97 11.88
N THR A 353 15.73 17.45 12.89
CA THR A 353 14.71 16.63 13.56
C THR A 353 13.60 16.19 12.61
N ASN A 354 13.15 17.07 11.70
CA ASN A 354 12.14 16.71 10.70
C ASN A 354 12.63 15.63 9.73
N LEU A 355 13.86 15.74 9.22
CA LEU A 355 14.46 14.71 8.36
C LEU A 355 14.58 13.36 9.08
N MET A 356 14.91 13.37 10.38
CA MET A 356 15.04 12.15 11.17
C MET A 356 13.68 11.43 11.33
N ASN A 357 12.60 12.18 11.54
CA ASN A 357 11.24 11.64 11.63
C ASN A 357 10.75 11.07 10.28
N GLU A 358 11.07 11.72 9.17
CA GLU A 358 10.76 11.19 7.83
C GLU A 358 11.47 9.84 7.59
N GLN A 359 12.76 9.73 7.93
CA GLN A 359 13.52 8.49 7.79
C GLN A 359 12.95 7.34 8.64
N LEU A 360 12.55 7.60 9.88
CA LEU A 360 11.89 6.60 10.73
C LEU A 360 10.58 6.10 10.11
N THR A 361 9.79 6.99 9.52
CA THR A 361 8.55 6.64 8.82
C THR A 361 8.82 5.75 7.59
N TYR A 362 9.91 6.00 6.85
CA TYR A 362 10.33 5.12 5.74
C TYR A 362 10.74 3.73 6.22
N ILE A 363 11.48 3.62 7.33
CA ILE A 363 11.87 2.32 7.92
C ILE A 363 10.65 1.51 8.35
N GLU A 364 9.65 2.13 8.97
CA GLU A 364 8.40 1.44 9.33
C GLU A 364 7.64 0.94 8.10
N LYS A 365 7.59 1.73 7.02
CA LYS A 365 6.99 1.29 5.74
C LYS A 365 7.75 0.11 5.15
N LEU A 366 9.09 0.12 5.16
CA LEU A 366 9.90 -0.98 4.65
C LEU A 366 9.66 -2.29 5.42
N LYS A 367 9.54 -2.23 6.75
CA LYS A 367 9.18 -3.40 7.56
C LYS A 367 7.82 -3.99 7.18
N LYS A 368 6.81 -3.13 7.01
CA LYS A 368 5.47 -3.58 6.56
C LYS A 368 5.52 -4.20 5.16
N TRP A 369 6.33 -3.66 4.26
CA TRP A 369 6.52 -4.23 2.92
C TRP A 369 7.21 -5.60 2.97
N GLN A 370 8.22 -5.75 3.83
CA GLN A 370 8.89 -7.03 4.03
C GLN A 370 7.94 -8.12 4.55
N GLU A 371 7.08 -7.78 5.51
CA GLU A 371 6.02 -8.68 5.99
C GLU A 371 5.03 -9.05 4.88
N ALA A 372 4.56 -8.05 4.12
CA ALA A 372 3.64 -8.28 3.00
C ALA A 372 4.24 -9.16 1.90
N VAL A 373 5.52 -8.99 1.55
CA VAL A 373 6.22 -9.84 0.58
C VAL A 373 6.36 -11.27 1.08
N ARG A 374 6.62 -11.45 2.38
CA ARG A 374 6.73 -12.78 3.00
C ARG A 374 5.38 -13.51 3.01
N GLU A 375 4.30 -12.80 3.31
CA GLU A 375 2.94 -13.33 3.24
C GLU A 375 2.57 -13.70 1.80
N LEU A 376 2.80 -12.77 0.84
CA LEU A 376 2.57 -13.02 -0.59
C LEU A 376 3.35 -14.24 -1.11
N SER A 377 4.59 -14.43 -0.66
CA SER A 377 5.41 -15.59 -1.03
C SER A 377 4.81 -16.90 -0.56
N LYS A 378 4.30 -16.93 0.68
CA LYS A 378 3.65 -18.10 1.25
C LYS A 378 2.31 -18.40 0.57
N ASP A 379 1.53 -17.36 0.28
CA ASP A 379 0.26 -17.48 -0.42
C ASP A 379 0.49 -18.00 -1.85
N THR A 380 1.51 -17.48 -2.55
CA THR A 380 1.90 -17.94 -3.89
C THR A 380 2.32 -19.42 -3.89
N GLU A 381 3.04 -19.88 -2.87
CA GLU A 381 3.44 -21.29 -2.72
C GLU A 381 2.21 -22.19 -2.52
N THR A 382 1.26 -21.75 -1.69
CA THR A 382 0.00 -22.47 -1.45
C THR A 382 -0.86 -22.51 -2.71
N ASP A 383 -0.97 -21.39 -3.43
CA ASP A 383 -1.68 -21.29 -4.70
C ASP A 383 -1.04 -22.19 -5.77
N MET A 384 0.29 -22.34 -5.76
CA MET A 384 1.01 -23.23 -6.68
C MET A 384 0.66 -24.71 -6.44
N GLU A 385 0.63 -25.14 -5.18
CA GLU A 385 0.19 -26.51 -4.83
C GLU A 385 -1.26 -26.77 -5.26
N HIS A 386 -2.13 -25.76 -5.09
CA HIS A 386 -3.52 -25.82 -5.53
C HIS A 386 -3.63 -25.93 -7.05
N VAL A 387 -2.89 -25.13 -7.82
CA VAL A 387 -2.85 -25.18 -9.29
C VAL A 387 -2.32 -26.52 -9.78
N GLU A 388 -1.28 -27.06 -9.14
CA GLU A 388 -0.75 -28.38 -9.51
C GLU A 388 -1.78 -29.50 -9.28
N SER A 389 -2.48 -29.45 -8.13
CA SER A 389 -3.56 -30.39 -7.82
C SER A 389 -4.71 -30.30 -8.83
N VAL A 390 -5.17 -29.08 -9.15
CA VAL A 390 -6.21 -28.82 -10.15
C VAL A 390 -5.75 -29.31 -11.53
N GLY A 391 -4.50 -29.06 -11.91
CA GLY A 391 -3.93 -29.52 -13.17
C GLY A 391 -3.90 -31.05 -13.31
N ARG A 392 -3.53 -31.78 -12.24
CA ARG A 392 -3.58 -33.25 -12.21
C ARG A 392 -5.00 -33.80 -12.29
N GLN A 393 -5.95 -33.16 -11.58
CA GLN A 393 -7.36 -33.53 -11.67
C GLN A 393 -7.92 -33.28 -13.07
N LEU A 394 -7.57 -32.15 -13.69
CA LEU A 394 -7.98 -31.80 -15.05
C LEU A 394 -7.42 -32.79 -16.07
N GLU A 395 -6.16 -33.19 -15.95
CA GLU A 395 -5.55 -34.21 -16.82
C GLU A 395 -6.27 -35.56 -16.71
N THR A 396 -6.54 -36.01 -15.49
CA THR A 396 -7.26 -37.26 -15.24
C THR A 396 -8.67 -37.20 -15.81
N SER A 397 -9.39 -36.09 -15.57
CA SER A 397 -10.76 -35.88 -16.06
C SER A 397 -10.82 -35.76 -17.58
N SER A 398 -9.83 -35.12 -18.21
CA SER A 398 -9.71 -35.02 -19.67
C SER A 398 -9.50 -36.41 -20.29
N LYS A 399 -8.54 -37.18 -19.78
CA LYS A 399 -8.28 -38.57 -20.23
C LYS A 399 -9.51 -39.47 -20.09
N GLU A 400 -10.21 -39.39 -18.96
CA GLU A 400 -11.46 -40.13 -18.77
C GLU A 400 -12.56 -39.69 -19.74
N SER A 401 -12.69 -38.39 -19.99
CA SER A 401 -13.70 -37.85 -20.91
C SER A 401 -13.40 -38.22 -22.36
N LEU A 402 -12.14 -38.17 -22.80
CA LEU A 402 -11.71 -38.65 -24.11
C LEU A 402 -12.03 -40.13 -24.30
N LYS A 403 -11.75 -40.97 -23.27
CA LYS A 403 -12.12 -42.38 -23.32
C LYS A 403 -13.63 -42.59 -23.44
N LYS A 404 -14.44 -41.84 -22.67
CA LYS A 404 -15.91 -41.88 -22.77
C LYS A 404 -16.40 -41.42 -24.15
N LEU A 405 -15.76 -40.45 -24.77
CA LEU A 405 -16.07 -40.01 -26.14
C LEU A 405 -15.75 -41.11 -27.17
N ASP A 406 -14.65 -41.82 -26.98
CA ASP A 406 -14.26 -42.97 -27.81
C ASP A 406 -15.26 -44.13 -27.68
N ASP A 407 -15.69 -44.44 -26.46
CA ASP A 407 -16.71 -45.45 -26.20
C ASP A 407 -18.08 -45.02 -26.77
N LEU A 408 -18.44 -43.73 -26.65
CA LEU A 408 -19.64 -43.17 -27.25
C LEU A 408 -19.60 -43.27 -28.79
N GLU A 409 -18.45 -42.99 -29.41
CA GLU A 409 -18.27 -43.14 -30.86
C GLU A 409 -18.50 -44.59 -31.32
N LYS A 410 -17.94 -45.57 -30.59
CA LYS A 410 -18.18 -46.99 -30.86
C LYS A 410 -19.67 -47.36 -30.71
N SER A 411 -20.32 -46.91 -29.64
CA SER A 411 -21.76 -47.14 -29.45
C SER A 411 -22.60 -46.51 -30.55
N LEU A 412 -22.20 -45.35 -31.10
CA LEU A 412 -22.88 -44.74 -32.24
C LEU A 412 -22.74 -45.58 -33.52
N PHE A 413 -21.58 -46.20 -33.76
CA PHE A 413 -21.39 -47.13 -34.86
C PHE A 413 -22.26 -48.38 -34.74
N GLU A 414 -22.30 -48.99 -33.55
CA GLU A 414 -23.17 -50.15 -33.28
C GLU A 414 -24.65 -49.80 -33.45
N PHE A 415 -25.07 -48.66 -32.92
CA PHE A 415 -26.46 -48.21 -33.01
C PHE A 415 -26.82 -47.84 -34.46
N ARG A 416 -25.88 -47.32 -35.27
CA ARG A 416 -26.07 -47.10 -36.72
C ARG A 416 -26.31 -48.41 -37.46
N ALA A 417 -25.50 -49.44 -37.19
CA ALA A 417 -25.70 -50.77 -37.78
C ALA A 417 -27.07 -51.37 -37.39
N LEU A 418 -27.54 -51.12 -36.16
CA LEU A 418 -28.89 -51.50 -35.74
C LEU A 418 -29.97 -50.80 -36.58
N VAL A 419 -29.83 -49.50 -36.85
CA VAL A 419 -30.77 -48.76 -37.71
C VAL A 419 -30.78 -49.27 -39.14
N GLU A 420 -29.61 -49.60 -39.70
CA GLU A 420 -29.52 -50.23 -41.04
C GLU A 420 -30.24 -51.59 -41.06
N ASN A 421 -30.06 -52.41 -40.03
CA ASN A 421 -30.80 -53.67 -39.88
C ASN A 421 -32.31 -53.44 -39.78
N LEU A 422 -32.75 -52.43 -39.03
CA LEU A 422 -34.18 -52.08 -38.93
C LEU A 422 -34.75 -51.59 -40.27
N MET A 423 -33.99 -50.85 -41.07
CA MET A 423 -34.41 -50.46 -42.41
C MET A 423 -34.61 -51.69 -43.31
N SER A 424 -33.68 -52.66 -43.25
CA SER A 424 -33.80 -53.92 -43.99
C SER A 424 -35.01 -54.74 -43.55
N ILE A 425 -35.26 -54.83 -42.23
CA ILE A 425 -36.46 -55.47 -41.69
C ILE A 425 -37.72 -54.77 -42.21
N ASN A 426 -37.80 -53.45 -42.14
CA ASN A 426 -38.97 -52.71 -42.63
C ASN A 426 -39.22 -52.94 -44.12
N SER A 427 -38.17 -52.98 -44.94
CA SER A 427 -38.29 -53.32 -46.36
C SER A 427 -38.84 -54.73 -46.56
N THR A 428 -38.37 -55.69 -45.75
CA THR A 428 -38.83 -57.08 -45.82
C THR A 428 -40.29 -57.20 -45.39
N VAL A 429 -40.68 -56.55 -44.29
CA VAL A 429 -42.08 -56.54 -43.85
C VAL A 429 -42.96 -55.88 -44.91
N GLN A 430 -42.54 -54.76 -45.51
CA GLN A 430 -43.28 -54.10 -46.59
C GLN A 430 -43.52 -55.03 -47.78
N GLN A 431 -42.51 -55.79 -48.20
CA GLN A 431 -42.67 -56.80 -49.26
C GLN A 431 -43.66 -57.89 -48.86
N THR A 432 -43.53 -58.44 -47.64
CA THR A 432 -44.47 -59.44 -47.11
C THR A 432 -45.90 -58.91 -47.07
N MET A 433 -46.10 -57.63 -46.76
CA MET A 433 -47.43 -57.00 -46.76
C MET A 433 -48.03 -56.89 -48.16
N LEU A 434 -47.23 -56.60 -49.18
CA LEU A 434 -47.67 -56.60 -50.57
C LEU A 434 -48.10 -57.99 -51.02
N GLU A 435 -47.29 -59.01 -50.73
CA GLU A 435 -47.59 -60.42 -51.04
C GLU A 435 -48.85 -60.88 -50.30
N ALA A 436 -48.99 -60.53 -49.02
CA ALA A 436 -50.17 -60.83 -48.21
C ALA A 436 -51.44 -60.13 -48.77
N GLY A 437 -51.30 -58.88 -49.25
CA GLY A 437 -52.39 -58.16 -49.93
C GLY A 437 -52.83 -58.87 -51.22
N HIS A 438 -51.89 -59.36 -52.03
CA HIS A 438 -52.19 -60.15 -53.23
C HIS A 438 -52.90 -61.47 -52.90
N LEU A 439 -52.40 -62.21 -51.91
CA LEU A 439 -53.03 -63.44 -51.45
C LEU A 439 -54.44 -63.19 -50.91
N ASN A 440 -54.64 -62.11 -50.15
CA ASN A 440 -55.95 -61.79 -49.61
C ASN A 440 -56.97 -61.50 -50.72
N LYS A 441 -56.54 -60.79 -51.78
CA LYS A 441 -57.39 -60.58 -52.97
C LYS A 441 -57.77 -61.90 -53.64
N LEU A 442 -56.80 -62.80 -53.84
CA LEU A 442 -57.07 -64.12 -54.43
C LEU A 442 -58.05 -64.94 -53.57
N ILE A 443 -57.94 -64.85 -52.25
CA ILE A 443 -58.87 -65.50 -51.32
C ILE A 443 -60.29 -64.93 -51.46
N VAL A 444 -60.44 -63.61 -51.62
CA VAL A 444 -61.75 -62.98 -51.86
C VAL A 444 -62.35 -63.52 -53.16
N ASP A 445 -61.60 -63.53 -54.26
CA ASP A 445 -62.07 -63.99 -55.56
C ASP A 445 -62.52 -65.47 -55.51
N LEU A 446 -61.70 -66.35 -54.90
CA LEU A 446 -62.04 -67.76 -54.65
C LEU A 446 -63.26 -67.91 -53.73
N SER A 447 -63.47 -66.98 -52.81
CA SER A 447 -64.61 -67.03 -51.90
C SER A 447 -65.92 -66.73 -52.60
N GLU A 448 -65.92 -65.76 -53.51
CA GLU A 448 -67.06 -65.45 -54.36
C GLU A 448 -67.40 -66.63 -55.29
N GLU A 449 -66.40 -67.23 -55.94
CA GLU A 449 -66.60 -68.39 -56.82
C GLU A 449 -67.20 -69.61 -56.08
N ASN A 450 -66.69 -69.89 -54.88
CA ASN A 450 -67.24 -70.94 -54.03
C ASN A 450 -68.68 -70.63 -53.60
N ARG A 451 -68.97 -69.39 -53.23
CA ARG A 451 -70.33 -68.98 -52.84
C ARG A 451 -71.34 -69.19 -53.98
N ASP A 452 -70.95 -68.84 -55.20
CA ASP A 452 -71.78 -69.05 -56.40
C ASP A 452 -71.96 -70.55 -56.70
N SER A 453 -70.91 -71.34 -56.55
CA SER A 453 -70.97 -72.81 -56.73
C SER A 453 -71.89 -73.49 -55.71
N LEU A 454 -71.86 -73.05 -54.45
CA LEU A 454 -72.76 -73.57 -53.40
C LEU A 454 -74.21 -73.18 -53.64
N LYS A 455 -74.45 -71.95 -54.13
CA LYS A 455 -75.78 -71.49 -54.52
C LYS A 455 -76.33 -72.32 -55.67
N TYR A 456 -75.54 -72.55 -56.72
CA TYR A 456 -75.92 -73.43 -57.83
C TYR A 456 -76.21 -74.85 -57.35
N SER A 457 -75.37 -75.40 -56.47
CA SER A 457 -75.58 -76.73 -55.89
C SER A 457 -76.89 -76.81 -55.10
N SER A 458 -77.24 -75.75 -54.34
CA SER A 458 -78.52 -75.66 -53.63
C SER A 458 -79.71 -75.63 -54.59
N GLU A 459 -79.61 -74.93 -55.73
CA GLU A 459 -80.66 -74.88 -56.75
C GLU A 459 -80.88 -76.26 -57.41
N VAL A 460 -79.80 -76.98 -57.72
CA VAL A 460 -79.87 -78.35 -58.27
C VAL A 460 -80.50 -79.31 -57.27
N LEU A 461 -80.11 -79.25 -55.99
CA LEU A 461 -80.67 -80.12 -54.94
C LEU A 461 -82.16 -79.87 -54.71
N ASN A 462 -82.60 -78.60 -54.72
CA ASN A 462 -84.03 -78.27 -54.63
C ASN A 462 -84.83 -78.83 -55.83
N THR A 463 -84.25 -78.82 -57.02
CA THR A 463 -84.86 -79.40 -58.22
C THR A 463 -84.99 -80.92 -58.08
N LEU A 464 -83.94 -81.61 -57.62
CA LEU A 464 -83.98 -83.06 -57.38
C LEU A 464 -85.04 -83.45 -56.35
N LYS A 465 -85.21 -82.65 -55.29
CA LYS A 465 -86.27 -82.87 -54.30
C LYS A 465 -87.66 -82.83 -54.93
N SER A 466 -87.92 -81.87 -55.82
CA SER A 466 -89.20 -81.80 -56.54
C SER A 466 -89.42 -82.99 -57.48
N GLU A 467 -88.38 -83.47 -58.16
CA GLU A 467 -88.48 -84.65 -59.02
C GLU A 467 -88.74 -85.94 -58.22
N ASN A 468 -88.25 -86.04 -56.97
CA ASN A 468 -88.58 -87.16 -56.07
C ASN A 468 -90.07 -87.26 -55.77
N GLU A 469 -90.68 -86.12 -55.41
CA GLU A 469 -92.09 -86.04 -55.06
C GLU A 469 -92.94 -86.53 -56.23
N ARG A 470 -92.54 -86.14 -57.45
CA ARG A 470 -93.17 -86.59 -58.70
C ARG A 470 -92.97 -88.08 -58.97
N LEU A 471 -91.76 -88.62 -58.75
CA LEU A 471 -91.47 -90.05 -58.88
C LEU A 471 -92.29 -90.89 -57.90
N SER A 472 -92.43 -90.43 -56.65
CA SER A 472 -93.23 -91.08 -55.62
C SER A 472 -94.71 -91.18 -56.03
N GLU A 473 -95.28 -90.09 -56.58
CA GLU A 473 -96.65 -90.07 -57.11
C GLU A 473 -96.83 -91.07 -58.28
N LEU A 474 -95.82 -91.19 -59.15
CA LEU A 474 -95.86 -92.15 -60.27
C LEU A 474 -95.84 -93.61 -59.79
N PHE A 475 -95.08 -93.94 -58.74
CA PHE A 475 -95.10 -95.30 -58.17
C PHE A 475 -96.43 -95.65 -57.53
N GLU A 476 -97.06 -94.71 -56.83
CA GLU A 476 -98.38 -94.91 -56.23
C GLU A 476 -99.43 -95.23 -57.31
N LYS A 477 -99.46 -94.43 -58.38
CA LYS A 477 -100.35 -94.66 -59.55
C LYS A 477 -100.09 -95.99 -60.26
N LEU A 478 -98.83 -96.40 -60.34
CA LEU A 478 -98.46 -97.67 -60.97
C LEU A 478 -98.87 -98.87 -60.12
N SER A 479 -98.66 -98.81 -58.80
CA SER A 479 -99.12 -99.82 -57.85
C SER A 479 -100.64 -100.02 -57.93
N GLU A 480 -101.40 -98.92 -57.98
CA GLU A 480 -102.85 -98.93 -58.17
C GLU A 480 -103.23 -99.63 -59.50
N SER A 481 -102.56 -99.28 -60.59
CA SER A 481 -102.79 -99.86 -61.92
C SER A 481 -102.54 -101.38 -61.94
N VAL A 482 -101.44 -101.85 -61.33
CA VAL A 482 -101.11 -103.27 -61.25
C VAL A 482 -102.12 -104.02 -60.36
N GLY A 483 -102.57 -103.43 -59.26
CA GLY A 483 -103.66 -103.97 -58.44
C GLY A 483 -104.96 -104.14 -59.23
N GLY A 484 -105.28 -103.18 -60.10
CA GLY A 484 -106.38 -103.28 -61.06
C GLY A 484 -106.24 -104.48 -62.01
N ILE A 485 -105.06 -104.68 -62.61
CA ILE A 485 -104.80 -105.81 -63.53
C ILE A 485 -104.93 -107.14 -62.78
N LYS A 486 -104.40 -107.25 -61.55
CA LYS A 486 -104.52 -108.48 -60.75
C LYS A 486 -105.98 -108.86 -60.53
N THR A 487 -106.86 -107.89 -60.30
CA THR A 487 -108.31 -108.12 -60.16
C THR A 487 -108.93 -108.68 -61.44
N VAL A 488 -108.48 -108.22 -62.61
CA VAL A 488 -108.94 -108.74 -63.91
C VAL A 488 -108.45 -110.17 -64.14
N ILE A 489 -107.18 -110.46 -63.83
CA ILE A 489 -106.61 -111.82 -63.95
C ILE A 489 -107.33 -112.82 -63.06
N TRP A 490 -107.71 -112.43 -61.83
CA TRP A 490 -108.53 -113.26 -60.95
C TRP A 490 -109.89 -113.62 -61.58
N LYS A 491 -110.56 -112.65 -62.23
CA LYS A 491 -111.80 -112.91 -62.97
C LYS A 491 -111.59 -113.85 -64.15
N ILE A 492 -110.47 -113.73 -64.88
CA ILE A 492 -110.14 -114.65 -65.99
C ILE A 492 -109.96 -116.08 -65.48
N LYS A 493 -109.26 -116.26 -64.35
CA LYS A 493 -109.12 -117.57 -63.69
C LYS A 493 -110.46 -118.15 -63.27
N ASP A 494 -111.34 -117.33 -62.71
CA ASP A 494 -112.70 -117.77 -62.36
C ASP A 494 -113.50 -118.20 -63.58
N VAL A 495 -113.47 -117.43 -64.68
CA VAL A 495 -114.14 -117.80 -65.95
C VAL A 495 -113.54 -119.08 -66.53
N ALA A 496 -112.22 -119.23 -66.52
CA ALA A 496 -111.55 -120.45 -66.97
C ALA A 496 -111.95 -121.67 -66.12
N ARG A 497 -112.02 -121.52 -64.79
CA ARG A 497 -112.48 -122.56 -63.86
C ARG A 497 -113.94 -122.95 -64.11
N GLU A 498 -114.83 -121.97 -64.29
CA GLU A 498 -116.23 -122.23 -64.63
C GLU A 498 -116.36 -122.94 -65.99
N THR A 499 -115.59 -122.50 -66.99
CA THR A 499 -115.61 -123.11 -68.34
C THR A 499 -115.09 -124.55 -68.31
N ASN A 500 -114.05 -124.83 -67.51
CA ASN A 500 -113.52 -126.18 -67.29
C ASN A 500 -114.54 -127.11 -66.60
N LEU A 501 -115.32 -126.59 -65.65
CA LEU A 501 -116.41 -127.34 -65.02
C LEU A 501 -117.57 -127.60 -65.99
N LEU A 502 -117.94 -126.61 -66.79
CA LEU A 502 -118.95 -126.75 -67.84
C LEU A 502 -118.54 -127.79 -68.89
N SER A 503 -117.29 -127.75 -69.35
CA SER A 503 -116.77 -128.68 -70.35
C SER A 503 -116.60 -130.10 -69.79
N LEU A 504 -116.27 -130.25 -68.51
CA LEU A 504 -116.29 -131.54 -67.82
C LEU A 504 -117.71 -132.12 -67.77
N ASN A 505 -118.71 -131.32 -67.36
CA ASN A 505 -120.10 -131.74 -67.36
C ASN A 505 -120.58 -132.14 -68.77
N ALA A 506 -120.21 -131.35 -69.79
CA ALA A 506 -120.51 -131.67 -71.19
C ALA A 506 -119.80 -132.95 -71.67
N SER A 507 -118.55 -133.19 -71.27
CA SER A 507 -117.81 -134.41 -71.59
C SER A 507 -118.44 -135.65 -70.95
N ILE A 508 -118.91 -135.53 -69.70
CA ILE A 508 -119.64 -136.60 -68.99
C ILE A 508 -120.96 -136.91 -69.70
N GLU A 509 -121.74 -135.89 -70.06
CA GLU A 509 -123.03 -136.10 -70.75
C GLU A 509 -122.84 -136.64 -72.17
N ALA A 510 -121.79 -136.22 -72.87
CA ALA A 510 -121.40 -136.76 -74.17
C ALA A 510 -120.97 -138.25 -74.07
N ALA A 511 -120.25 -138.64 -73.01
CA ALA A 511 -119.93 -140.05 -72.75
C ALA A 511 -121.20 -140.86 -72.41
N ARG A 512 -122.16 -140.26 -71.70
CA ARG A 512 -123.45 -140.87 -71.34
C ARG A 512 -124.34 -141.14 -72.55
N ALA A 513 -124.26 -140.32 -73.59
CA ALA A 513 -124.97 -140.50 -74.87
C ALA A 513 -124.38 -141.59 -75.79
N GLY A 514 -123.27 -142.25 -75.41
CA GLY A 514 -122.69 -143.37 -76.13
C GLY A 514 -122.15 -142.99 -77.52
N GLU A 515 -122.48 -143.77 -78.56
CA GLU A 515 -121.99 -143.57 -79.93
C GLU A 515 -122.39 -142.20 -80.52
N PHE A 516 -123.58 -141.68 -80.19
CA PHE A 516 -124.10 -140.41 -80.69
C PHE A 516 -123.41 -139.18 -80.07
N GLY A 517 -122.71 -139.34 -78.94
CA GLY A 517 -122.02 -138.26 -78.23
C GLY A 517 -120.55 -138.08 -78.60
N LYS A 518 -119.96 -138.95 -79.43
CA LYS A 518 -118.51 -138.94 -79.73
C LYS A 518 -117.99 -137.59 -80.23
N SER A 519 -118.68 -136.94 -81.17
CA SER A 519 -118.26 -135.63 -81.70
C SER A 519 -118.36 -134.52 -80.66
N PHE A 520 -119.37 -134.56 -79.77
CA PHE A 520 -119.52 -133.62 -78.66
C PHE A 520 -118.45 -133.82 -77.57
N ALA A 521 -118.06 -135.06 -77.30
CA ALA A 521 -117.00 -135.38 -76.33
C ALA A 521 -115.64 -134.79 -76.76
N VAL A 522 -115.32 -134.81 -78.06
CA VAL A 522 -114.09 -134.20 -78.61
C VAL A 522 -114.11 -132.69 -78.40
N VAL A 523 -115.21 -132.02 -78.73
CA VAL A 523 -115.35 -130.56 -78.53
C VAL A 523 -115.28 -130.19 -77.04
N ALA A 524 -115.95 -130.96 -76.17
CA ALA A 524 -115.91 -130.73 -74.74
C ALA A 524 -114.52 -130.94 -74.14
N THR A 525 -113.75 -131.92 -74.63
CA THR A 525 -112.35 -132.12 -74.25
C THR A 525 -111.47 -130.95 -74.71
N GLU A 526 -111.70 -130.43 -75.92
CA GLU A 526 -110.96 -129.27 -76.43
C GLU A 526 -111.25 -127.99 -75.63
N ILE A 527 -112.51 -127.74 -75.27
CA ILE A 527 -112.89 -126.62 -74.39
C ILE A 527 -112.24 -126.77 -73.00
N ARG A 528 -112.17 -127.99 -72.47
CA ARG A 528 -111.49 -128.31 -71.20
C ARG A 528 -110.00 -127.97 -71.27
N ASN A 529 -109.33 -128.39 -72.34
CA ASN A 529 -107.91 -128.07 -72.57
C ASN A 529 -107.71 -126.56 -72.67
N LEU A 530 -108.50 -125.86 -73.49
CA LEU A 530 -108.42 -124.40 -73.65
C LEU A 530 -108.66 -123.64 -72.34
N SER A 531 -109.56 -124.15 -71.48
CA SER A 531 -109.82 -123.57 -70.15
C SER A 531 -108.64 -123.77 -69.21
N ASN A 532 -107.99 -124.94 -69.22
CA ASN A 532 -106.79 -125.19 -68.44
C ASN A 532 -105.62 -124.31 -68.93
N ASP A 533 -105.40 -124.23 -70.26
CA ASP A 533 -104.39 -123.36 -70.87
C ASP A 533 -104.64 -121.88 -70.49
N THR A 534 -105.90 -121.44 -70.46
CA THR A 534 -106.26 -120.08 -70.04
C THR A 534 -105.94 -119.84 -68.57
N SER A 535 -106.16 -120.83 -67.69
CA SER A 535 -105.80 -120.73 -66.28
C SER A 535 -104.28 -120.69 -66.08
N GLU A 536 -103.53 -121.52 -66.80
CA GLU A 536 -102.07 -121.55 -66.76
C GLU A 536 -101.46 -120.22 -67.26
N LEU A 537 -102.00 -119.67 -68.35
CA LEU A 537 -101.62 -118.35 -68.85
C LEU A 537 -101.92 -117.24 -67.83
N ALA A 538 -103.09 -117.30 -67.18
CA ALA A 538 -103.46 -116.34 -66.14
C ALA A 538 -102.54 -116.44 -64.90
N ASP A 539 -102.14 -117.65 -64.50
CA ASP A 539 -101.14 -117.89 -63.45
C ASP A 539 -99.77 -117.31 -63.83
N SER A 540 -99.34 -117.49 -65.09
CA SER A 540 -98.09 -116.91 -65.61
C SER A 540 -98.12 -115.38 -65.59
N ILE A 541 -99.25 -114.75 -65.94
CA ILE A 541 -99.42 -113.30 -65.85
C ILE A 541 -99.41 -112.83 -64.38
N GLU A 542 -100.08 -113.55 -63.46
CA GLU A 542 -100.07 -113.24 -62.03
C GLU A 542 -98.66 -113.31 -61.43
N GLN A 543 -97.87 -114.32 -61.80
CA GLN A 543 -96.46 -114.42 -61.42
C GLN A 543 -95.64 -113.24 -61.95
N THR A 544 -95.81 -112.88 -63.22
CA THR A 544 -95.11 -111.76 -63.85
C THR A 544 -95.46 -110.42 -63.18
N LEU A 545 -96.73 -110.18 -62.85
CA LEU A 545 -97.17 -108.98 -62.12
C LEU A 545 -96.61 -108.94 -60.68
N SER A 546 -96.54 -110.09 -60.02
CA SER A 546 -95.96 -110.19 -58.67
C SER A 546 -94.46 -109.88 -58.69
N SER A 547 -93.72 -110.39 -59.68
CA SER A 547 -92.32 -110.03 -59.89
C SER A 547 -92.17 -108.54 -60.19
N LEU A 548 -93.04 -107.96 -61.03
CA LEU A 548 -93.05 -106.54 -61.36
C LEU A 548 -93.27 -105.65 -60.11
N LEU A 549 -94.22 -106.00 -59.24
CA LEU A 549 -94.44 -105.30 -57.97
C LEU A 549 -93.21 -105.37 -57.07
N ASN A 550 -92.60 -106.55 -56.94
CA ASN A 550 -91.38 -106.70 -56.15
C ASN A 550 -90.21 -105.84 -56.69
N TYR A 551 -90.05 -105.75 -58.02
CA TYR A 551 -89.07 -104.83 -58.63
C TYR A 551 -89.37 -103.36 -58.27
N PHE A 552 -90.63 -102.95 -58.31
CA PHE A 552 -91.02 -101.58 -57.95
C PHE A 552 -90.86 -101.28 -56.47
N GLU A 553 -91.19 -102.21 -55.57
CA GLU A 553 -90.96 -102.04 -54.13
C GLU A 553 -89.47 -101.90 -53.79
N ASN A 554 -88.62 -102.70 -54.43
CA ASN A 554 -87.17 -102.58 -54.25
C ASN A 554 -86.65 -101.26 -54.81
N PHE A 555 -87.08 -100.85 -56.01
CA PHE A 555 -86.68 -99.58 -56.59
C PHE A 555 -87.16 -98.37 -55.79
N ALA A 556 -88.38 -98.41 -55.23
CA ALA A 556 -88.89 -97.37 -54.34
C ALA A 556 -88.08 -97.30 -53.03
N ARG A 557 -87.61 -98.44 -52.51
CA ARG A 557 -86.71 -98.47 -51.34
C ARG A 557 -85.35 -97.86 -51.68
N GLU A 558 -84.73 -98.26 -52.79
CA GLU A 558 -83.47 -97.69 -53.26
C GLU A 558 -83.57 -96.17 -53.50
N LEU A 559 -84.68 -95.70 -54.08
CA LEU A 559 -84.94 -94.26 -54.24
C LEU A 559 -85.07 -93.55 -52.90
N LYS A 560 -85.80 -94.13 -51.94
CA LYS A 560 -85.93 -93.54 -50.61
C LYS A 560 -84.57 -93.37 -49.93
N ASP A 561 -83.71 -94.39 -50.01
CA ASP A 561 -82.37 -94.34 -49.45
C ASP A 561 -81.53 -93.26 -50.15
N PHE A 562 -81.57 -93.20 -51.49
CA PHE A 562 -80.91 -92.13 -52.28
C PHE A 562 -81.34 -90.72 -51.86
N PHE A 563 -82.63 -90.51 -51.56
CA PHE A 563 -83.12 -89.19 -51.12
C PHE A 563 -82.81 -88.85 -49.66
N ASN A 564 -82.70 -89.84 -48.78
CA ASN A 564 -82.18 -89.63 -47.43
C ASN A 564 -80.70 -89.17 -47.50
N ASP A 565 -79.91 -89.81 -48.37
CA ASP A 565 -78.51 -89.41 -48.61
C ASP A 565 -78.43 -87.98 -49.19
N LEU A 566 -79.35 -87.61 -50.09
CA LEU A 566 -79.44 -86.24 -50.62
C LEU A 566 -79.82 -85.21 -49.55
N GLU A 567 -80.66 -85.55 -48.57
CA GLU A 567 -80.99 -84.64 -47.47
C GLU A 567 -79.75 -84.33 -46.61
N GLU A 568 -78.89 -85.33 -46.36
CA GLU A 568 -77.61 -85.10 -45.70
C GLU A 568 -76.70 -84.17 -46.53
N VAL A 569 -76.69 -84.31 -47.85
CA VAL A 569 -75.93 -83.42 -48.76
C VAL A 569 -76.46 -81.99 -48.71
N VAL A 570 -77.78 -81.78 -48.64
CA VAL A 570 -78.40 -80.46 -48.49
C VAL A 570 -77.97 -79.80 -47.18
N ASP A 571 -78.04 -80.52 -46.06
CA ASP A 571 -77.62 -80.01 -44.76
C ASP A 571 -76.13 -79.66 -44.73
N ARG A 572 -75.27 -80.52 -45.30
CA ARG A 572 -73.84 -80.23 -45.44
C ARG A 572 -73.59 -78.99 -46.30
N ASN A 573 -74.32 -78.82 -47.40
CA ASN A 573 -74.18 -77.65 -48.28
C ASN A 573 -74.60 -76.34 -47.58
N SER A 574 -75.69 -76.38 -46.80
CA SER A 574 -76.16 -75.25 -45.98
C SER A 574 -75.12 -74.84 -44.92
N ASN A 575 -74.56 -75.83 -44.21
CA ASN A 575 -73.49 -75.60 -43.24
C ASN A 575 -72.23 -75.00 -43.91
N LEU A 576 -71.85 -75.48 -45.09
CA LEU A 576 -70.73 -74.94 -45.85
C LEU A 576 -70.96 -73.47 -46.23
N MET A 577 -72.17 -73.13 -46.71
CA MET A 577 -72.55 -71.75 -47.03
C MET A 577 -72.44 -70.82 -45.82
N SER A 578 -72.90 -71.25 -44.65
CA SER A 578 -72.79 -70.45 -43.41
C SER A 578 -71.33 -70.22 -43.00
N SER A 579 -70.49 -71.25 -43.14
CA SER A 579 -69.05 -71.18 -42.87
C SER A 579 -68.34 -70.26 -43.85
N MET A 580 -68.81 -70.20 -45.11
CA MET A 580 -68.26 -69.32 -46.13
C MET A 580 -68.54 -67.84 -45.86
N ILE A 581 -69.71 -67.52 -45.30
CA ILE A 581 -70.03 -66.16 -44.83
C ILE A 581 -69.07 -65.74 -43.70
N GLY A 582 -68.86 -66.61 -42.72
CA GLY A 582 -67.91 -66.35 -41.63
C GLY A 582 -66.46 -66.23 -42.10
N PHE A 583 -66.06 -67.01 -43.11
CA PHE A 583 -64.75 -66.91 -43.74
C PHE A 583 -64.54 -65.55 -44.42
N SER A 584 -65.52 -65.07 -45.18
CA SER A 584 -65.46 -63.76 -45.84
C SER A 584 -65.29 -62.60 -44.85
N ASP A 585 -65.99 -62.61 -43.71
CA ASP A 585 -65.84 -61.60 -42.65
C ASP A 585 -64.43 -61.60 -42.04
N ASN A 586 -63.83 -62.78 -41.85
CA ASN A 586 -62.45 -62.90 -41.37
C ASN A 586 -61.43 -62.36 -42.39
N VAL A 587 -61.66 -62.59 -43.68
CA VAL A 587 -60.84 -62.10 -44.80
C VAL A 587 -60.88 -60.56 -44.88
N GLU A 588 -62.05 -59.96 -44.66
CA GLU A 588 -62.21 -58.50 -44.62
C GLU A 588 -61.50 -57.88 -43.41
N LYS A 589 -61.65 -58.47 -42.22
CA LYS A 589 -60.91 -58.07 -41.02
C LYS A 589 -59.39 -58.19 -41.19
N MET A 590 -58.94 -59.23 -41.89
CA MET A 590 -57.51 -59.42 -42.20
C MET A 590 -56.99 -58.31 -43.12
N ARG A 591 -57.80 -57.85 -44.10
CA ARG A 591 -57.45 -56.71 -44.96
C ARG A 591 -57.21 -55.43 -44.16
N ALA A 592 -58.13 -55.10 -43.24
CA ALA A 592 -58.01 -53.91 -42.39
C ALA A 592 -56.72 -53.95 -41.54
N LYS A 593 -56.41 -55.11 -40.95
CA LYS A 593 -55.15 -55.28 -40.20
C LYS A 593 -53.91 -55.08 -41.06
N PHE A 594 -53.94 -55.49 -42.32
CA PHE A 594 -52.82 -55.28 -43.23
C PHE A 594 -52.61 -53.79 -43.57
N GLU A 595 -53.69 -53.04 -43.78
CA GLU A 595 -53.62 -51.58 -43.97
C GLU A 595 -52.99 -50.89 -42.74
N ASP A 596 -53.35 -51.28 -41.52
CA ASP A 596 -52.75 -50.76 -40.28
C ASP A 596 -51.24 -51.06 -40.19
N VAL A 597 -50.81 -52.28 -40.57
CA VAL A 597 -49.39 -52.66 -40.57
C VAL A 597 -48.61 -51.83 -41.59
N ILE A 598 -49.15 -51.60 -42.79
CA ILE A 598 -48.51 -50.76 -43.81
C ILE A 598 -48.29 -49.34 -43.27
N LYS A 599 -49.32 -48.75 -42.67
CA LYS A 599 -49.22 -47.41 -42.07
C LYS A 599 -48.14 -47.35 -40.98
N ASN A 600 -48.07 -48.35 -40.11
CA ASN A 600 -47.05 -48.40 -39.06
C ASN A 600 -45.63 -48.51 -39.64
N ILE A 601 -45.44 -49.22 -40.75
CA ILE A 601 -44.14 -49.32 -41.43
C ILE A 601 -43.73 -47.97 -42.02
N GLU A 602 -44.65 -47.24 -42.65
CA GLU A 602 -44.39 -45.89 -43.18
C GLU A 602 -43.96 -44.92 -42.07
N GLU A 603 -44.66 -44.93 -40.94
CA GLU A 603 -44.30 -44.13 -39.76
C GLU A 603 -42.92 -44.51 -39.21
N GLN A 604 -42.61 -45.81 -39.13
CA GLN A 604 -41.29 -46.28 -38.71
C GLN A 604 -40.17 -45.85 -39.68
N GLN A 605 -40.39 -45.86 -41.00
CA GLN A 605 -39.38 -45.38 -41.96
C GLN A 605 -39.04 -43.91 -41.74
N ILE A 606 -40.05 -43.06 -41.47
CA ILE A 606 -39.83 -41.64 -41.15
C ILE A 606 -39.00 -41.49 -39.87
N GLN A 607 -39.23 -42.31 -38.85
CA GLN A 607 -38.44 -42.29 -37.61
C GLN A 607 -37.00 -42.76 -37.83
N LEU A 608 -36.79 -43.83 -38.59
CA LEU A 608 -35.45 -44.33 -38.92
C LEU A 608 -34.62 -43.26 -39.68
N ALA A 609 -35.24 -42.52 -40.60
CA ALA A 609 -34.57 -41.40 -41.28
C ALA A 609 -34.17 -40.26 -40.32
N LYS A 610 -34.98 -39.99 -39.28
CA LYS A 610 -34.62 -39.01 -38.24
C LYS A 610 -33.47 -39.49 -37.36
N PHE A 611 -33.40 -40.79 -37.08
CA PHE A 611 -32.27 -41.36 -36.33
C PHE A 611 -30.96 -41.15 -37.10
N ASP A 612 -30.91 -41.47 -38.39
CA ASP A 612 -29.70 -41.27 -39.23
C ASP A 612 -29.17 -39.83 -39.19
N LYS A 613 -30.06 -38.84 -39.29
CA LYS A 613 -29.69 -37.42 -39.14
C LYS A 613 -29.18 -37.09 -37.74
N SER A 614 -29.80 -37.63 -36.71
CA SER A 614 -29.42 -37.41 -35.31
C SER A 614 -28.04 -38.01 -35.01
N PHE A 615 -27.71 -39.16 -35.57
CA PHE A 615 -26.38 -39.76 -35.47
C PHE A 615 -25.30 -38.84 -36.03
N SER A 616 -25.50 -38.34 -37.24
CA SER A 616 -24.53 -37.46 -37.89
C SER A 616 -24.25 -36.20 -37.05
N LEU A 617 -25.29 -35.67 -36.39
CA LEU A 617 -25.16 -34.54 -35.47
C LEU A 617 -24.37 -34.90 -34.20
N VAL A 618 -24.72 -36.02 -33.55
CA VAL A 618 -24.04 -36.46 -32.31
C VAL A 618 -22.58 -36.80 -32.60
N LEU A 619 -22.29 -37.49 -33.70
CA LEU A 619 -20.92 -37.82 -34.11
C LEU A 619 -20.09 -36.54 -34.35
N GLY A 620 -20.69 -35.53 -34.99
CA GLY A 620 -20.07 -34.21 -35.12
C GLY A 620 -19.74 -33.58 -33.77
N LYS A 621 -20.68 -33.64 -32.81
CA LYS A 621 -20.46 -33.14 -31.44
C LYS A 621 -19.40 -33.91 -30.66
N VAL A 622 -19.29 -35.22 -30.86
CA VAL A 622 -18.22 -36.03 -30.28
C VAL A 622 -16.86 -35.57 -30.79
N ASN A 623 -16.73 -35.33 -32.09
CA ASN A 623 -15.49 -34.81 -32.69
C ASN A 623 -15.14 -33.39 -32.21
N ASP A 624 -16.13 -32.49 -32.11
CA ASP A 624 -15.95 -31.15 -31.57
C ASP A 624 -15.46 -31.19 -30.11
N LEU A 625 -16.03 -32.10 -29.30
CA LEU A 625 -15.63 -32.29 -27.91
C LEU A 625 -14.20 -32.86 -27.80
N LYS A 626 -13.82 -33.82 -28.64
CA LYS A 626 -12.45 -34.34 -28.69
C LYS A 626 -11.44 -33.21 -28.93
N ARG A 627 -11.68 -32.36 -29.93
CA ARG A 627 -10.83 -31.16 -30.18
C ARG A 627 -10.82 -30.18 -29.01
N SER A 628 -11.95 -30.00 -28.34
CA SER A 628 -12.02 -29.11 -27.17
C SER A 628 -11.15 -29.63 -26.02
N PHE A 629 -11.08 -30.95 -25.82
CA PHE A 629 -10.20 -31.56 -24.84
C PHE A 629 -8.71 -31.46 -25.21
N GLU A 630 -8.35 -31.52 -26.50
CA GLU A 630 -6.98 -31.23 -26.96
C GLU A 630 -6.57 -29.80 -26.57
N VAL A 631 -7.44 -28.80 -26.83
CA VAL A 631 -7.17 -27.39 -26.44
C VAL A 631 -7.06 -27.21 -24.92
N VAL A 632 -7.83 -27.97 -24.14
CA VAL A 632 -7.73 -27.96 -22.67
C VAL A 632 -6.38 -28.50 -22.20
N GLU A 633 -5.85 -29.51 -22.88
CA GLU A 633 -4.53 -30.08 -22.57
C GLU A 633 -3.41 -29.07 -22.89
N ASP A 634 -3.46 -28.41 -24.04
CA ASP A 634 -2.52 -27.33 -24.40
C ASP A 634 -2.60 -26.15 -23.40
N SER A 635 -3.82 -25.72 -23.07
CA SER A 635 -4.05 -24.61 -22.13
C SER A 635 -3.53 -24.94 -20.72
N LYS A 636 -3.57 -26.22 -20.33
CA LYS A 636 -3.00 -26.68 -19.06
C LYS A 636 -1.50 -26.38 -19.03
N GLU A 637 -0.76 -26.77 -20.08
CA GLU A 637 0.69 -26.56 -20.16
C GLU A 637 1.05 -25.07 -20.05
N GLU A 638 0.34 -24.20 -20.77
CA GLU A 638 0.57 -22.75 -20.72
C GLU A 638 0.31 -22.16 -19.32
N VAL A 639 -0.75 -22.62 -18.63
CA VAL A 639 -1.01 -22.20 -17.25
C VAL A 639 0.12 -22.61 -16.31
N PHE A 640 0.63 -23.84 -16.44
CA PHE A 640 1.76 -24.30 -15.62
C PHE A 640 3.01 -23.46 -15.87
N GLU A 641 3.34 -23.11 -17.12
CA GLU A 641 4.49 -22.24 -17.42
C GLU A 641 4.37 -20.83 -16.83
N ILE A 642 3.17 -20.24 -16.88
CA ILE A 642 2.91 -18.91 -16.29
C ILE A 642 3.11 -18.96 -14.78
N PHE A 643 2.55 -19.96 -14.11
CA PHE A 643 2.63 -20.11 -12.66
C PHE A 643 4.06 -20.39 -12.17
N GLU A 644 4.83 -21.17 -12.93
CA GLU A 644 6.28 -21.34 -12.73
C GLU A 644 7.01 -20.00 -12.77
N SER A 645 6.74 -19.18 -13.80
CA SER A 645 7.36 -17.85 -13.92
C SER A 645 6.98 -16.90 -12.78
N VAL A 646 5.74 -16.97 -12.28
CA VAL A 646 5.29 -16.17 -11.13
C VAL A 646 6.04 -16.58 -9.87
N ARG A 647 6.17 -17.89 -9.62
CA ARG A 647 6.92 -18.43 -8.48
C ARG A 647 8.37 -17.96 -8.49
N ASP A 648 9.05 -18.05 -9.63
CA ASP A 648 10.44 -17.62 -9.75
C ASP A 648 10.62 -16.12 -9.43
N LYS A 649 9.70 -15.27 -9.92
CA LYS A 649 9.73 -13.82 -9.65
C LYS A 649 9.48 -13.50 -8.18
N VAL A 650 8.53 -14.18 -7.55
CA VAL A 650 8.22 -13.97 -6.12
C VAL A 650 9.42 -14.39 -5.26
N GLU A 651 10.09 -15.48 -5.62
CA GLU A 651 11.30 -15.95 -4.92
C GLU A 651 12.51 -15.00 -5.14
N GLU A 652 12.66 -14.43 -6.33
CA GLU A 652 13.65 -13.39 -6.62
C GLU A 652 13.41 -12.13 -5.76
N ILE A 653 12.16 -11.67 -5.68
CA ILE A 653 11.79 -10.53 -4.82
C ILE A 653 12.09 -10.87 -3.36
N ARG A 654 11.71 -12.05 -2.87
CA ARG A 654 11.97 -12.50 -1.50
C ARG A 654 13.47 -12.46 -1.17
N ARG A 655 14.33 -13.02 -2.02
CA ARG A 655 15.79 -12.97 -1.84
C ARG A 655 16.31 -11.54 -1.78
N SER A 656 15.81 -10.64 -2.61
CA SER A 656 16.24 -9.23 -2.62
C SER A 656 15.96 -8.50 -1.30
N PHE A 657 14.96 -8.93 -0.53
CA PHE A 657 14.62 -8.43 0.82
C PHE A 657 15.37 -9.14 1.96
N GLU A 658 15.97 -10.32 1.71
CA GLU A 658 16.77 -11.05 2.71
C GLU A 658 18.26 -10.66 2.67
N GLU A 659 18.77 -10.19 1.52
CA GLU A 659 20.19 -9.83 1.32
C GLU A 659 20.57 -8.37 1.65
N LYS A 660 19.60 -7.49 1.93
CA LYS A 660 19.82 -6.05 2.22
C LYS A 660 19.20 -5.65 3.55
#